data_AF-A0A849MEF5-F1
#
_entry.id   AF-A0A849MEF5-F1
#
_cell.length_a   1.000
_cell.length_b   1.000
_cell.length_c   1.000
_cell.angle_alpha   90.00
_cell.angle_beta   90.00
_cell.angle_gamma   90.00
#
_symmetry.space_group_name_H-M   'P 1'
#
loop_
_entity.id
_entity.type
_entity.pdbx_description
1 polymer ?
#
loop_
_entity_poly.entity_id
_entity_poly.type
_entity_poly.pdbx_seq_one_letter_code
_entity_poly.pdbx_strand_id
1 'polypeptide(L)'
;MKKANIVLVLFFIFFISMGSKDIKNNSKAKLRKVTVTGHTARMDINNIDLALTNDGQTGNDADSFYPNGSDLSFLFSGGVCFSGYIEGDLRTAWMAPASRIQEMQPGNWGSDPDAPEYIFYSVNSSDSLGSENYIKWADAVATGADYYDADGDGSYDPNIDTPDIIGDRTFWCVYNDSVPASIRDVLNTQALGLEVRQSIWAFQRSDALGDAIFIRYSVVNASENDIDDLIISGWTDPDLGGATDDLIGCDTTLGMGYIYNFQDDSDYGANPPAFGIDIMQGAVVDAPGKTAYKTRGPLLGVDTLNDKKNLSLTSLITYEGGGNILPGPTNKNIARNYQLGGLDANNDPVVPQDWGIGGDSDSDVRYFFSGDPVTQTGWLDIWSADKRFLVNSGPFQLKAGERQDIVMAYIVTQGEDALGSVTKLKETSALVQSSFDNNFQVAPPIPVPDVTVRSADREIELVIDFTKSFNYQNKQDLLGKVDFEGLAIYQFNSPSTADEVNGIENAKIIGRFDLDNDIGDLFEDQENAERIKIWSKQGNLNFVNFEQADAAILKYTVTTDAFDNESPLVNAKPYYFAVVPFGINRTLSFENEISQTEDDYVLVEGLYEADREAGFITATAGTSLFTPYNSAQAEKTGGSSQGSVFIDVVEHDQVSGDEYEITFFD
;
A
#
# COMPACT_ATOMS: atom_id res chain seq x y z
N MET A 1 16.10 18.24 -66.53
CA MET A 1 17.48 18.36 -66.05
C MET A 1 17.59 19.50 -65.04
N LYS A 2 17.74 19.16 -63.76
CA LYS A 2 18.63 19.82 -62.78
C LYS A 2 18.31 19.23 -61.40
N LYS A 3 19.26 18.44 -60.89
CA LYS A 3 19.37 18.04 -59.49
C LYS A 3 19.69 19.30 -58.67
N ALA A 4 19.04 19.47 -57.53
CA ALA A 4 19.43 20.43 -56.51
C ALA A 4 19.80 19.65 -55.24
N ASN A 5 21.01 19.92 -54.76
CA ASN A 5 21.65 19.30 -53.61
C ASN A 5 21.04 19.83 -52.30
N ILE A 6 20.80 18.95 -51.33
CA ILE A 6 20.59 19.32 -49.93
C ILE A 6 21.85 18.91 -49.16
N VAL A 7 22.39 19.88 -48.44
CA VAL A 7 23.60 19.81 -47.62
C VAL A 7 23.23 19.23 -46.26
N LEU A 8 23.94 18.18 -45.84
CA LEU A 8 23.87 17.60 -44.50
C LEU A 8 25.06 18.13 -43.69
N VAL A 9 24.81 18.85 -42.60
CA VAL A 9 25.85 19.33 -41.68
C VAL A 9 25.93 18.33 -40.51
N LEU A 10 27.05 17.63 -40.42
CA LEU A 10 27.40 16.72 -39.33
C LEU A 10 28.38 17.43 -38.37
N PHE A 11 28.00 17.57 -37.11
CA PHE A 11 28.90 18.00 -36.04
C PHE A 11 29.65 16.78 -35.47
N PHE A 12 30.99 16.80 -35.55
CA PHE A 12 31.87 15.87 -34.84
C PHE A 12 32.40 16.56 -33.58
N ILE A 13 32.17 15.97 -32.41
CA ILE A 13 32.82 16.37 -31.15
C ILE A 13 33.88 15.31 -30.82
N PHE A 14 35.13 15.75 -30.72
CA PHE A 14 36.29 14.97 -30.28
C PHE A 14 36.40 15.05 -28.74
N PHE A 15 36.48 13.90 -28.07
CA PHE A 15 36.93 13.84 -26.68
C PHE A 15 38.43 13.49 -26.62
N ILE A 16 39.18 14.31 -25.89
CA ILE A 16 40.61 14.13 -25.61
C ILE A 16 40.74 13.27 -24.34
N SER A 17 41.40 12.12 -24.47
CA SER A 17 41.77 11.24 -23.36
C SER A 17 43.09 11.72 -22.72
N MET A 18 43.06 12.09 -21.44
CA MET A 18 44.26 12.24 -20.60
C MET A 18 44.54 10.92 -19.88
N GLY A 19 45.72 10.33 -20.14
CA GLY A 19 46.15 9.07 -19.54
C GLY A 19 46.68 9.21 -18.11
N SER A 20 46.35 8.23 -17.26
CA SER A 20 46.96 8.02 -15.95
C SER A 20 48.15 7.05 -16.05
N LYS A 21 49.17 7.32 -15.24
CA LYS A 21 50.45 6.58 -15.18
C LYS A 21 50.29 5.23 -14.49
N ASP A 22 50.84 4.19 -15.13
CA ASP A 22 51.08 2.86 -14.55
C ASP A 22 51.94 2.91 -13.28
N ILE A 23 51.42 2.37 -12.17
CA ILE A 23 52.23 1.87 -11.05
C ILE A 23 52.18 0.34 -11.09
N LYS A 24 53.29 -0.28 -11.48
CA LYS A 24 53.49 -1.73 -11.42
C LYS A 24 53.67 -2.16 -9.96
N ASN A 25 52.73 -2.92 -9.41
CA ASN A 25 52.96 -3.73 -8.23
C ASN A 25 52.92 -5.22 -8.57
N ASN A 26 54.08 -5.86 -8.46
CA ASN A 26 54.27 -7.30 -8.54
C ASN A 26 53.90 -7.93 -7.18
N SER A 27 52.68 -8.45 -7.06
CA SER A 27 52.40 -9.59 -6.19
C SER A 27 51.29 -10.42 -6.82
N LYS A 28 51.58 -11.67 -7.15
CA LYS A 28 50.56 -12.64 -7.55
C LYS A 28 49.79 -13.06 -6.30
N ALA A 29 48.90 -12.21 -5.82
CA ALA A 29 47.76 -12.67 -5.05
C ALA A 29 46.83 -13.35 -6.04
N LYS A 30 46.59 -14.66 -5.87
CA LYS A 30 45.44 -15.29 -6.52
C LYS A 30 44.20 -14.63 -5.93
N LEU A 31 43.58 -13.73 -6.68
CA LEU A 31 42.23 -13.27 -6.40
C LEU A 31 41.33 -14.51 -6.40
N ARG A 32 40.81 -14.87 -5.21
CA ARG A 32 39.71 -15.82 -5.12
C ARG A 32 38.51 -15.08 -5.70
N LYS A 33 37.93 -15.64 -6.76
CA LYS A 33 36.64 -15.18 -7.26
C LYS A 33 35.61 -15.62 -6.22
N VAL A 34 35.18 -14.72 -5.34
CA VAL A 34 33.90 -14.91 -4.65
C VAL A 34 32.87 -14.52 -5.70
N THR A 35 32.25 -15.52 -6.32
CA THR A 35 31.06 -15.29 -7.14
C THR A 35 29.93 -15.74 -6.23
N VAL A 36 29.37 -14.80 -5.47
CA VAL A 36 27.95 -14.86 -5.14
C VAL A 36 27.40 -13.74 -6.00
N THR A 37 26.90 -14.07 -7.19
CA THR A 37 26.21 -13.08 -8.01
C THR A 37 24.78 -13.05 -7.48
N GLY A 38 24.55 -12.28 -6.41
CA GLY A 38 23.21 -12.03 -5.93
C GLY A 38 22.38 -11.36 -7.02
N HIS A 39 21.15 -11.83 -7.21
CA HIS A 39 20.17 -11.11 -8.01
C HIS A 39 19.62 -9.96 -7.17
N THR A 40 19.60 -8.77 -7.76
CA THR A 40 19.07 -7.58 -7.11
C THR A 40 17.70 -7.22 -7.67
N ALA A 41 16.86 -6.62 -6.84
CA ALA A 41 15.59 -6.01 -7.20
C ALA A 41 15.44 -4.66 -6.48
N ARG A 42 14.48 -3.85 -6.91
CA ARG A 42 14.11 -2.61 -6.22
C ARG A 42 12.60 -2.55 -6.06
N MET A 43 12.13 -2.28 -4.86
CA MET A 43 10.73 -1.96 -4.60
C MET A 43 10.60 -0.44 -4.64
N ASP A 44 10.10 0.07 -5.77
CA ASP A 44 10.11 1.49 -6.16
C ASP A 44 8.72 1.97 -6.62
N ILE A 45 7.65 1.35 -6.12
CA ILE A 45 6.27 1.66 -6.55
C ILE A 45 5.58 2.72 -5.70
N ASN A 46 6.10 3.02 -4.52
CA ASN A 46 5.54 4.00 -3.59
C ASN A 46 6.59 5.06 -3.22
N ASN A 47 6.42 5.78 -2.11
CA ASN A 47 7.34 6.86 -1.72
C ASN A 47 8.72 6.33 -1.28
N ILE A 48 8.90 5.02 -1.12
CA ILE A 48 10.15 4.38 -0.76
C ILE A 48 10.73 3.68 -2.00
N ASP A 49 12.02 3.87 -2.24
CA ASP A 49 12.81 3.04 -3.16
C ASP A 49 13.77 2.17 -2.35
N LEU A 50 13.42 0.90 -2.15
CA LEU A 50 14.20 -0.06 -1.36
C LEU A 50 14.96 -1.01 -2.28
N ALA A 51 16.30 -1.00 -2.17
CA ALA A 51 17.14 -1.98 -2.83
C ALA A 51 17.11 -3.33 -2.09
N LEU A 52 17.12 -4.42 -2.85
CA LEU A 52 16.98 -5.78 -2.34
C LEU A 52 18.00 -6.69 -3.01
N THR A 53 18.54 -7.65 -2.25
CA THR A 53 19.32 -8.77 -2.77
C THR A 53 18.68 -10.09 -2.33
N ASN A 54 18.70 -11.09 -3.22
CA ASN A 54 18.04 -12.39 -3.04
C ASN A 54 18.71 -13.32 -2.00
N ASP A 55 19.48 -12.77 -1.07
CA ASP A 55 20.10 -13.44 0.09
C ASP A 55 19.59 -12.86 1.44
N GLY A 56 18.59 -11.98 1.39
CA GLY A 56 17.98 -11.37 2.56
C GLY A 56 18.56 -10.02 2.95
N GLN A 57 19.47 -9.45 2.17
CA GLN A 57 19.95 -8.07 2.34
C GLN A 57 18.90 -7.06 1.85
N THR A 58 18.67 -6.02 2.66
CA THR A 58 17.82 -4.86 2.35
C THR A 58 18.69 -3.60 2.38
N GLY A 59 18.86 -2.89 1.26
CA GLY A 59 19.81 -1.77 1.16
C GLY A 59 21.29 -2.21 1.14
N ASN A 60 22.07 -1.53 0.31
CA ASN A 60 23.49 -1.79 0.08
C ASN A 60 24.26 -0.54 -0.34
N ASP A 61 25.05 0.02 0.57
CA ASP A 61 25.94 1.16 0.32
C ASP A 61 25.14 2.43 -0.05
N ALA A 62 24.12 2.76 0.77
CA ALA A 62 23.25 3.94 0.63
C ALA A 62 22.48 4.02 -0.70
N ASP A 63 22.04 2.86 -1.20
CA ASP A 63 21.31 2.74 -2.46
C ASP A 63 19.79 2.65 -2.29
N SER A 64 19.23 3.01 -1.13
CA SER A 64 17.79 3.02 -0.87
C SER A 64 17.32 4.43 -0.49
N PHE A 65 16.32 4.95 -1.21
CA PHE A 65 16.00 6.37 -1.25
C PHE A 65 14.60 6.70 -0.73
N TYR A 66 14.49 7.86 -0.09
CA TYR A 66 13.23 8.46 0.31
C TYR A 66 13.34 10.00 0.22
N PRO A 67 12.39 10.70 -0.42
CA PRO A 67 11.31 10.14 -1.24
C PRO A 67 11.88 9.45 -2.49
N ASN A 68 11.17 8.45 -2.99
CA ASN A 68 11.47 7.76 -4.24
C ASN A 68 11.67 8.77 -5.39
N GLY A 69 12.68 8.53 -6.23
CA GLY A 69 13.09 9.45 -7.29
C GLY A 69 14.01 10.58 -6.84
N SER A 70 14.36 10.64 -5.55
CA SER A 70 15.46 11.48 -5.04
C SER A 70 16.79 10.72 -4.99
N ASP A 71 17.87 11.44 -4.67
CA ASP A 71 19.20 10.86 -4.36
C ASP A 71 19.46 10.85 -2.84
N LEU A 72 18.41 11.00 -2.01
CA LEU A 72 18.53 11.09 -0.55
C LEU A 72 18.32 9.71 0.07
N SER A 73 19.39 9.16 0.66
CA SER A 73 19.40 7.83 1.24
C SER A 73 18.78 7.82 2.64
N PHE A 74 17.90 6.86 2.91
CA PHE A 74 17.39 6.60 4.26
C PHE A 74 17.95 5.32 4.89
N LEU A 75 18.62 4.48 4.09
CA LEU A 75 19.14 3.18 4.53
C LEU A 75 20.45 2.84 3.81
N PHE A 76 21.55 2.88 4.55
CA PHE A 76 22.88 2.50 4.09
C PHE A 76 23.00 0.98 3.89
N SER A 77 22.57 0.19 4.87
CA SER A 77 22.56 -1.27 4.78
C SER A 77 21.58 -1.90 5.76
N GLY A 78 20.99 -3.04 5.41
CA GLY A 78 20.03 -3.74 6.23
C GLY A 78 19.94 -5.23 5.87
N GLY A 79 19.20 -5.97 6.69
CA GLY A 79 18.95 -7.38 6.47
C GLY A 79 18.27 -8.07 7.65
N VAL A 80 18.28 -9.40 7.62
CA VAL A 80 17.67 -10.24 8.66
C VAL A 80 18.70 -11.08 9.39
N CYS A 81 18.55 -11.20 10.72
CA CYS A 81 19.48 -11.90 11.58
C CYS A 81 18.78 -12.93 12.48
N PHE A 82 19.44 -14.06 12.71
CA PHE A 82 18.93 -15.16 13.53
C PHE A 82 19.96 -15.66 14.54
N SER A 83 19.50 -16.08 15.72
CA SER A 83 20.27 -16.95 16.61
C SER A 83 19.36 -17.93 17.35
N GLY A 84 19.88 -19.12 17.63
CA GLY A 84 19.18 -20.17 18.36
C GLY A 84 20.12 -21.27 18.80
N TYR A 85 19.58 -22.30 19.43
CA TYR A 85 20.32 -23.45 19.93
C TYR A 85 19.89 -24.72 19.21
N ILE A 86 20.87 -25.55 18.84
CA ILE A 86 20.63 -26.91 18.35
C ILE A 86 21.39 -27.85 19.26
N GLU A 87 20.67 -28.73 19.97
CA GLU A 87 21.24 -29.64 20.97
C GLU A 87 22.12 -28.92 22.03
N GLY A 88 21.76 -27.67 22.37
CA GLY A 88 22.49 -26.82 23.31
C GLY A 88 23.64 -26.00 22.72
N ASP A 89 23.98 -26.17 21.43
CA ASP A 89 25.00 -25.37 20.75
C ASP A 89 24.39 -24.09 20.16
N LEU A 90 24.87 -22.92 20.60
CA LEU A 90 24.50 -21.62 20.04
C LEU A 90 25.02 -21.49 18.59
N ARG A 91 24.08 -21.24 17.67
CA ARG A 91 24.29 -21.00 16.25
C ARG A 91 23.61 -19.70 15.81
N THR A 92 24.14 -19.10 14.73
CA THR A 92 23.71 -17.80 14.20
C THR A 92 23.50 -17.92 12.71
N ALA A 93 22.66 -17.07 12.13
CA ALA A 93 22.62 -16.81 10.69
C ALA A 93 22.30 -15.33 10.48
N TRP A 94 23.32 -14.51 10.27
CA TRP A 94 23.17 -13.05 10.18
C TRP A 94 23.44 -12.55 8.77
N MET A 95 22.53 -11.73 8.24
CA MET A 95 22.76 -10.88 7.08
C MET A 95 22.89 -9.43 7.55
N ALA A 96 24.12 -9.02 7.86
CA ALA A 96 24.50 -7.68 8.31
C ALA A 96 25.78 -7.19 7.61
N PRO A 97 25.72 -6.85 6.31
CA PRO A 97 26.88 -6.59 5.46
C PRO A 97 27.79 -5.45 5.95
N ALA A 98 27.23 -4.34 6.45
CA ALA A 98 28.03 -3.25 7.00
C ALA A 98 28.78 -3.64 8.30
N SER A 99 28.29 -4.67 9.01
CA SER A 99 29.02 -5.32 10.10
C SER A 99 29.96 -6.44 9.64
N ARG A 100 30.12 -6.63 8.33
CA ARG A 100 30.95 -7.66 7.67
C ARG A 100 30.48 -9.10 7.95
N ILE A 101 29.18 -9.29 8.18
CA ILE A 101 28.58 -10.60 8.46
C ILE A 101 27.55 -10.91 7.38
N GLN A 102 27.75 -11.97 6.61
CA GLN A 102 26.88 -12.38 5.50
C GLN A 102 26.78 -13.90 5.48
N GLU A 103 25.94 -14.46 6.36
CA GLU A 103 25.83 -15.91 6.59
C GLU A 103 24.70 -16.58 5.79
N MET A 104 24.11 -15.87 4.81
CA MET A 104 23.06 -16.37 3.92
C MET A 104 23.53 -16.44 2.47
N GLN A 105 22.85 -17.25 1.66
CA GLN A 105 23.02 -17.36 0.22
C GLN A 105 21.70 -17.71 -0.48
N PRO A 106 21.55 -17.41 -1.78
CA PRO A 106 20.35 -17.75 -2.53
C PRO A 106 20.00 -19.24 -2.53
N GLY A 107 18.72 -19.54 -2.65
CA GLY A 107 18.18 -20.87 -2.91
C GLY A 107 17.63 -21.62 -1.71
N ASN A 108 17.02 -22.78 -1.99
CA ASN A 108 16.54 -23.71 -0.96
C ASN A 108 17.72 -24.33 -0.18
N TRP A 109 17.45 -24.86 1.01
CA TRP A 109 18.48 -25.52 1.81
C TRP A 109 19.18 -26.65 1.04
N GLY A 110 20.51 -26.60 0.94
CA GLY A 110 21.34 -27.61 0.26
C GLY A 110 21.35 -27.52 -1.27
N SER A 111 20.74 -26.48 -1.86
CA SER A 111 20.76 -26.23 -3.30
C SER A 111 22.05 -25.57 -3.79
N ASP A 112 22.23 -25.49 -5.11
CA ASP A 112 23.29 -24.70 -5.73
C ASP A 112 22.87 -23.22 -5.77
N PRO A 113 23.55 -22.30 -5.06
CA PRO A 113 23.15 -20.89 -4.99
C PRO A 113 23.28 -20.16 -6.33
N ASP A 114 24.00 -20.72 -7.31
CA ASP A 114 24.12 -20.17 -8.67
C ASP A 114 23.04 -20.73 -9.64
N ALA A 115 22.07 -21.53 -9.16
CA ALA A 115 21.02 -22.08 -10.01
C ALA A 115 20.09 -20.98 -10.55
N PRO A 116 19.69 -21.04 -11.83
CA PRO A 116 18.99 -19.94 -12.51
C PRO A 116 17.58 -19.64 -11.98
N GLU A 117 16.98 -20.56 -11.24
CA GLU A 117 15.67 -20.39 -10.58
C GLU A 117 15.73 -19.55 -9.30
N TYR A 118 16.92 -19.31 -8.73
CA TYR A 118 17.08 -18.55 -7.48
C TYR A 118 17.29 -17.07 -7.77
N ILE A 119 16.20 -16.43 -8.18
CA ILE A 119 16.10 -15.01 -8.51
C ILE A 119 14.99 -14.35 -7.70
N PHE A 120 14.77 -13.05 -7.92
CA PHE A 120 13.51 -12.42 -7.57
C PHE A 120 12.44 -12.71 -8.63
N TYR A 121 11.31 -13.26 -8.19
CA TYR A 121 10.07 -13.32 -8.97
C TYR A 121 9.23 -12.10 -8.64
N SER A 122 8.53 -11.56 -9.63
CA SER A 122 7.74 -10.33 -9.49
C SER A 122 6.39 -10.51 -10.15
N VAL A 123 5.35 -10.07 -9.44
CA VAL A 123 3.96 -10.01 -9.90
C VAL A 123 3.37 -8.68 -9.46
N ASN A 124 2.51 -8.10 -10.29
CA ASN A 124 1.78 -6.89 -9.99
C ASN A 124 0.27 -7.18 -9.87
N SER A 125 -0.47 -6.35 -9.14
CA SER A 125 -1.93 -6.45 -9.01
C SER A 125 -2.67 -6.38 -10.35
N SER A 126 -2.05 -5.77 -11.37
CA SER A 126 -2.56 -5.67 -12.73
C SER A 126 -2.24 -6.89 -13.63
N ASP A 127 -1.41 -7.82 -13.18
CA ASP A 127 -1.10 -9.05 -13.92
C ASP A 127 -2.32 -9.98 -13.91
N SER A 128 -2.57 -10.64 -15.05
CA SER A 128 -3.73 -11.51 -15.26
C SER A 128 -3.32 -12.97 -15.47
N LEU A 129 -4.30 -13.87 -15.32
CA LEU A 129 -4.15 -15.29 -15.60
C LEU A 129 -3.53 -15.53 -16.98
N GLY A 130 -2.53 -16.40 -17.04
CA GLY A 130 -1.77 -16.77 -18.24
C GLY A 130 -0.73 -15.72 -18.68
N SER A 131 -0.53 -14.63 -17.92
CA SER A 131 0.53 -13.65 -18.18
C SER A 131 1.93 -14.26 -18.01
N GLU A 132 2.95 -13.59 -18.58
CA GLU A 132 4.34 -14.05 -18.46
C GLU A 132 4.80 -14.18 -17.00
N ASN A 133 4.37 -13.26 -16.13
CA ASN A 133 4.72 -13.30 -14.71
C ASN A 133 4.05 -14.48 -13.98
N TYR A 134 2.79 -14.80 -14.29
CA TYR A 134 2.10 -15.98 -13.75
C TYR A 134 2.78 -17.27 -14.22
N ILE A 135 3.14 -17.36 -15.51
CA ILE A 135 3.87 -18.52 -16.03
C ILE A 135 5.22 -18.70 -15.31
N LYS A 136 5.97 -17.62 -15.09
CA LYS A 136 7.23 -17.66 -14.33
C LYS A 136 7.02 -17.99 -12.85
N TRP A 137 5.88 -17.60 -12.27
CA TRP A 137 5.57 -17.89 -10.88
C TRP A 137 5.48 -19.39 -10.58
N ALA A 138 5.28 -20.24 -11.60
CA ALA A 138 5.37 -21.69 -11.44
C ALA A 138 6.74 -22.14 -10.90
N ASP A 139 7.84 -21.49 -11.30
CA ASP A 139 9.18 -21.78 -10.78
C ASP A 139 9.33 -21.29 -9.32
N ALA A 140 8.69 -20.17 -8.97
CA ALA A 140 8.60 -19.68 -7.60
C ALA A 140 7.83 -20.68 -6.70
N VAL A 141 6.70 -21.20 -7.17
CA VAL A 141 5.92 -22.23 -6.46
C VAL A 141 6.73 -23.51 -6.29
N ALA A 142 7.46 -23.94 -7.34
CA ALA A 142 8.33 -25.11 -7.28
C ALA A 142 9.46 -24.97 -6.23
N THR A 143 9.85 -23.74 -5.89
CA THR A 143 10.87 -23.41 -4.89
C THR A 143 10.29 -22.95 -3.55
N GLY A 144 8.95 -22.92 -3.41
CA GLY A 144 8.25 -22.80 -2.13
C GLY A 144 7.35 -21.58 -1.96
N ALA A 145 7.11 -20.78 -3.00
CA ALA A 145 6.15 -19.67 -2.97
C ALA A 145 4.71 -20.16 -2.74
N ASP A 146 3.94 -19.38 -1.99
CA ASP A 146 2.51 -19.62 -1.84
C ASP A 146 1.73 -19.12 -3.09
N TYR A 147 0.54 -19.68 -3.30
CA TYR A 147 -0.41 -19.28 -4.33
C TYR A 147 -1.85 -19.59 -3.88
N TYR A 148 -2.81 -18.90 -4.48
CA TYR A 148 -4.24 -19.18 -4.31
C TYR A 148 -4.68 -20.23 -5.33
N ASP A 149 -4.96 -21.43 -4.82
CA ASP A 149 -5.51 -22.57 -5.55
C ASP A 149 -7.02 -22.37 -5.76
N ALA A 150 -7.39 -21.94 -6.97
CA ALA A 150 -8.76 -21.51 -7.28
C ALA A 150 -9.68 -22.70 -7.60
N ASP A 151 -9.15 -23.81 -8.12
CA ASP A 151 -9.92 -25.01 -8.45
C ASP A 151 -9.81 -26.14 -7.42
N GLY A 152 -8.89 -26.02 -6.47
CA GLY A 152 -8.71 -26.91 -5.32
C GLY A 152 -7.99 -28.20 -5.65
N ASP A 153 -7.21 -28.26 -6.73
CA ASP A 153 -6.51 -29.46 -7.17
C ASP A 153 -5.12 -29.67 -6.51
N GLY A 154 -4.62 -28.65 -5.81
CA GLY A 154 -3.34 -28.64 -5.10
C GLY A 154 -2.10 -28.44 -5.99
N SER A 155 -2.26 -28.02 -7.24
CA SER A 155 -1.19 -27.76 -8.20
C SER A 155 -1.38 -26.40 -8.88
N TYR A 156 -0.32 -25.59 -8.95
CA TYR A 156 -0.40 -24.29 -9.61
C TYR A 156 -0.56 -24.41 -11.14
N ASP A 157 -1.68 -23.95 -11.68
CA ASP A 157 -1.90 -23.66 -13.11
C ASP A 157 -2.00 -22.15 -13.32
N PRO A 158 -1.08 -21.52 -14.07
CA PRO A 158 -1.08 -20.07 -14.28
C PRO A 158 -2.32 -19.53 -15.01
N ASN A 159 -3.16 -20.39 -15.61
CA ASN A 159 -4.40 -20.00 -16.28
C ASN A 159 -5.64 -20.08 -15.36
N ILE A 160 -5.50 -20.65 -14.17
CA ILE A 160 -6.60 -20.88 -13.21
C ILE A 160 -6.28 -20.22 -11.87
N ASP A 161 -5.05 -20.38 -11.40
CA ASP A 161 -4.58 -19.98 -10.09
C ASP A 161 -3.87 -18.62 -10.09
N THR A 162 -3.87 -18.01 -8.91
CA THR A 162 -3.30 -16.68 -8.71
C THR A 162 -2.07 -16.79 -7.81
N PRO A 163 -0.92 -16.16 -8.16
CA PRO A 163 0.18 -15.93 -7.22
C PRO A 163 -0.32 -15.30 -5.91
N ASP A 164 0.46 -15.40 -4.83
CA ASP A 164 0.15 -14.71 -3.56
C ASP A 164 0.40 -13.19 -3.67
N ILE A 165 -0.44 -12.51 -4.46
CA ILE A 165 -0.43 -11.07 -4.68
C ILE A 165 -1.15 -10.40 -3.51
N ILE A 166 -0.43 -9.55 -2.77
CA ILE A 166 -0.98 -8.83 -1.62
C ILE A 166 -1.09 -7.33 -1.91
N GLY A 167 -0.01 -6.72 -2.40
CA GLY A 167 0.04 -5.32 -2.79
C GLY A 167 0.04 -5.10 -4.30
N ASP A 168 0.24 -3.86 -4.72
CA ASP A 168 0.32 -3.50 -6.15
C ASP A 168 1.53 -4.11 -6.84
N ARG A 169 2.61 -4.34 -6.08
CA ARG A 169 3.73 -5.19 -6.49
C ARG A 169 4.10 -6.12 -5.35
N THR A 170 4.32 -7.39 -5.70
CA THR A 170 4.84 -8.41 -4.79
C THR A 170 6.08 -9.06 -5.41
N PHE A 171 7.18 -9.03 -4.68
CA PHE A 171 8.37 -9.82 -4.96
C PHE A 171 8.38 -11.09 -4.12
N TRP A 172 9.00 -12.13 -4.65
CA TRP A 172 9.32 -13.35 -3.92
C TRP A 172 10.73 -13.85 -4.23
N CYS A 173 11.44 -14.33 -3.21
CA CYS A 173 12.68 -15.09 -3.36
C CYS A 173 12.85 -16.10 -2.21
N VAL A 174 13.84 -16.98 -2.33
CA VAL A 174 14.22 -17.93 -1.28
C VAL A 174 15.74 -17.93 -1.09
N TYR A 175 16.18 -18.01 0.16
CA TYR A 175 17.58 -18.10 0.55
C TYR A 175 17.76 -18.96 1.80
N ASN A 176 19.00 -19.31 2.13
CA ASN A 176 19.31 -20.21 3.23
C ASN A 176 20.66 -19.89 3.86
N ASP A 177 20.90 -20.45 5.06
CA ASP A 177 22.13 -20.21 5.82
C ASP A 177 23.23 -21.26 5.60
N SER A 178 23.24 -22.01 4.49
CA SER A 178 24.24 -23.08 4.25
C SER A 178 25.56 -22.60 3.62
N VAL A 179 25.97 -21.35 3.86
CA VAL A 179 27.25 -20.82 3.34
C VAL A 179 28.46 -21.62 3.85
N PRO A 180 29.56 -21.69 3.07
CA PRO A 180 30.79 -22.35 3.52
C PRO A 180 31.33 -21.78 4.84
N ALA A 181 31.91 -22.64 5.68
CA ALA A 181 32.50 -22.24 6.97
C ALA A 181 33.56 -21.12 6.86
N SER A 182 34.19 -20.94 5.70
CA SER A 182 35.13 -19.83 5.48
C SER A 182 34.48 -18.45 5.37
N ILE A 183 33.16 -18.38 5.21
CA ILE A 183 32.36 -17.14 5.20
C ILE A 183 31.82 -16.82 6.61
N ARG A 184 31.66 -17.84 7.46
CA ARG A 184 31.15 -17.70 8.84
C ARG A 184 32.24 -17.42 9.88
N ASP A 185 33.28 -16.67 9.51
CA ASP A 185 34.46 -16.52 10.35
C ASP A 185 34.29 -15.51 11.50
N VAL A 186 33.41 -14.52 11.35
CA VAL A 186 33.14 -13.49 12.38
C VAL A 186 32.38 -14.08 13.57
N LEU A 187 31.19 -14.65 13.37
CA LEU A 187 30.39 -15.22 14.46
C LEU A 187 30.84 -16.64 14.82
N ASN A 188 31.49 -17.33 13.88
CA ASN A 188 32.15 -18.61 14.07
C ASN A 188 31.22 -19.71 14.61
N THR A 189 30.07 -19.86 13.94
CA THR A 189 29.07 -20.90 14.22
C THR A 189 28.85 -21.83 13.04
N GLN A 190 28.28 -23.01 13.30
CA GLN A 190 27.68 -23.81 12.25
C GLN A 190 26.32 -23.20 11.85
N ALA A 191 25.84 -23.55 10.66
CA ALA A 191 24.51 -23.19 10.19
C ALA A 191 23.40 -23.68 11.13
N LEU A 192 22.34 -22.88 11.24
CA LEU A 192 21.09 -23.20 11.92
C LEU A 192 20.26 -24.20 11.10
N GLY A 193 20.41 -24.27 9.79
CA GLY A 193 19.53 -25.11 8.97
C GLY A 193 18.29 -24.38 8.49
N LEU A 194 18.37 -23.06 8.33
CA LEU A 194 17.24 -22.22 7.97
C LEU A 194 17.15 -22.07 6.45
N GLU A 195 15.93 -22.22 5.95
CA GLU A 195 15.49 -21.71 4.67
C GLU A 195 14.51 -20.56 4.95
N VAL A 196 14.70 -19.42 4.29
CA VAL A 196 13.84 -18.26 4.42
C VAL A 196 13.21 -17.99 3.07
N ARG A 197 11.88 -18.08 3.02
CA ARG A 197 11.08 -17.70 1.85
C ARG A 197 10.57 -16.30 2.12
N GLN A 198 11.00 -15.35 1.30
CA GLN A 198 10.73 -13.94 1.52
C GLN A 198 9.73 -13.43 0.51
N SER A 199 8.62 -12.86 0.99
CA SER A 199 7.70 -12.06 0.18
C SER A 199 7.85 -10.59 0.57
N ILE A 200 7.99 -9.70 -0.41
CA ILE A 200 8.02 -8.24 -0.19
C ILE A 200 6.88 -7.62 -0.99
N TRP A 201 6.05 -6.79 -0.38
CA TRP A 201 4.99 -6.08 -1.09
C TRP A 201 4.85 -4.63 -0.63
N ALA A 202 4.30 -3.82 -1.52
CA ALA A 202 3.98 -2.41 -1.28
C ALA A 202 2.72 -2.01 -2.06
N PHE A 203 2.13 -0.89 -1.70
CA PHE A 203 0.94 -0.33 -2.35
C PHE A 203 1.29 1.04 -2.95
N GLN A 204 0.87 1.27 -4.19
CA GLN A 204 1.04 2.55 -4.86
C GLN A 204 -0.12 3.48 -4.47
N ARG A 205 -0.05 4.03 -3.26
CA ARG A 205 -1.09 4.88 -2.66
C ARG A 205 -0.52 6.20 -2.14
N SER A 206 -1.39 7.19 -1.97
CA SER A 206 -1.04 8.50 -1.39
C SER A 206 -1.34 8.60 0.11
N ASP A 207 -1.87 7.54 0.72
CA ASP A 207 -2.12 7.44 2.16
C ASP A 207 -0.94 6.74 2.89
N ALA A 208 -1.15 6.34 4.14
CA ALA A 208 -0.13 5.70 4.98
C ALA A 208 0.55 4.47 4.34
N LEU A 209 -0.13 3.72 3.46
CA LEU A 209 0.48 2.57 2.77
C LEU A 209 1.48 2.99 1.69
N GLY A 210 1.41 4.25 1.22
CA GLY A 210 2.39 4.86 0.34
C GLY A 210 3.78 5.03 0.96
N ASP A 211 3.86 5.03 2.29
CA ASP A 211 5.06 5.24 3.09
C ASP A 211 5.53 3.94 3.79
N ALA A 212 5.07 2.78 3.33
CA ALA A 212 5.39 1.48 3.92
C ALA A 212 5.76 0.40 2.90
N ILE A 213 6.75 -0.44 3.23
CA ILE A 213 7.08 -1.68 2.53
C ILE A 213 6.98 -2.83 3.53
N PHE A 214 6.26 -3.89 3.17
CA PHE A 214 6.09 -5.05 4.02
C PHE A 214 7.00 -6.19 3.58
N ILE A 215 7.59 -6.89 4.54
CA ILE A 215 8.47 -8.03 4.32
C ILE A 215 8.02 -9.18 5.19
N ARG A 216 7.54 -10.26 4.57
CA ARG A 216 7.22 -11.53 5.24
C ARG A 216 8.40 -12.48 5.11
N TYR A 217 8.97 -12.85 6.25
CA TYR A 217 9.95 -13.90 6.41
C TYR A 217 9.24 -15.20 6.82
N SER A 218 9.01 -16.09 5.85
CA SER A 218 8.57 -17.46 6.12
C SER A 218 9.78 -18.32 6.42
N VAL A 219 10.08 -18.44 7.72
CA VAL A 219 11.27 -19.13 8.24
C VAL A 219 10.96 -20.61 8.40
N VAL A 220 11.69 -21.44 7.66
CA VAL A 220 11.56 -22.90 7.63
C VAL A 220 12.80 -23.53 8.24
N ASN A 221 12.61 -24.43 9.19
CA ASN A 221 13.69 -25.31 9.65
C ASN A 221 13.82 -26.48 8.68
N ALA A 222 14.77 -26.39 7.76
CA ALA A 222 15.05 -27.42 6.76
C ALA A 222 16.00 -28.52 7.28
N SER A 223 16.44 -28.43 8.53
CA SER A 223 17.28 -29.44 9.17
C SER A 223 16.47 -30.55 9.86
N GLU A 224 17.17 -31.60 10.29
CA GLU A 224 16.57 -32.70 11.05
C GLU A 224 16.48 -32.42 12.57
N ASN A 225 17.04 -31.30 13.05
CA ASN A 225 17.09 -30.99 14.47
C ASN A 225 16.17 -29.82 14.81
N ASP A 226 15.55 -29.88 15.98
CA ASP A 226 14.79 -28.76 16.52
C ASP A 226 15.73 -27.58 16.84
N ILE A 227 15.26 -26.36 16.57
CA ILE A 227 15.95 -25.12 16.95
C ILE A 227 15.23 -24.54 18.16
N ASP A 228 15.94 -24.55 19.29
CA ASP A 228 15.47 -23.99 20.56
C ASP A 228 15.84 -22.51 20.67
N ASP A 229 14.98 -21.75 21.33
CA ASP A 229 15.13 -20.31 21.59
C ASP A 229 15.55 -19.44 20.38
N LEU A 230 14.95 -19.69 19.21
CA LEU A 230 15.21 -18.93 18.00
C LEU A 230 14.72 -17.48 18.17
N ILE A 231 15.58 -16.52 17.82
CA ILE A 231 15.25 -15.09 17.76
C ILE A 231 15.51 -14.62 16.33
N ILE A 232 14.56 -13.89 15.77
CA ILE A 232 14.69 -13.16 14.49
C ILE A 232 14.87 -11.67 14.79
N SER A 233 15.67 -10.99 13.98
CA SER A 233 15.89 -9.55 14.08
C SER A 233 15.85 -8.90 12.71
N GLY A 234 15.12 -7.79 12.60
CA GLY A 234 15.38 -6.80 11.55
C GLY A 234 16.63 -6.01 11.95
N TRP A 235 17.69 -6.08 11.14
CA TRP A 235 18.94 -5.38 11.38
C TRP A 235 19.11 -4.26 10.37
N THR A 236 19.53 -3.08 10.83
CA THR A 236 19.80 -1.94 9.95
C THR A 236 20.99 -1.10 10.43
N ASP A 237 21.67 -0.54 9.43
CA ASP A 237 22.64 0.53 9.45
C ASP A 237 22.06 1.66 8.58
N PRO A 238 21.25 2.57 9.14
CA PRO A 238 20.48 3.47 8.30
C PRO A 238 21.30 4.56 7.64
N ASP A 239 22.24 5.19 8.37
CA ASP A 239 22.83 6.48 8.01
C ASP A 239 21.74 7.40 7.41
N LEU A 240 20.81 7.88 8.25
CA LEU A 240 19.60 8.56 7.80
C LEU A 240 19.95 9.94 7.24
N GLY A 241 20.33 9.97 5.96
CA GLY A 241 21.14 11.04 5.40
C GLY A 241 22.58 10.95 5.94
N GLY A 242 22.93 11.88 6.82
CA GLY A 242 24.21 11.91 7.50
C GLY A 242 24.29 10.91 8.66
N ALA A 243 25.35 10.08 8.66
CA ALA A 243 25.58 9.08 9.70
C ALA A 243 25.93 9.63 11.10
N THR A 244 26.00 10.95 11.34
CA THR A 244 26.57 11.50 12.61
C THR A 244 25.53 12.05 13.57
N ASP A 245 24.31 12.21 13.09
CA ASP A 245 23.21 12.85 13.76
C ASP A 245 22.06 11.88 14.08
N ASP A 246 22.28 10.57 13.89
CA ASP A 246 21.28 9.55 14.17
C ASP A 246 21.03 9.32 15.66
N LEU A 247 19.75 9.25 16.03
CA LEU A 247 19.25 8.81 17.33
C LEU A 247 18.27 7.65 17.17
N ILE A 248 18.22 6.77 18.16
CA ILE A 248 17.32 5.61 18.15
C ILE A 248 16.18 5.80 19.15
N GLY A 249 15.00 5.31 18.81
CA GLY A 249 13.85 5.21 19.69
C GLY A 249 13.16 3.85 19.59
N CYS A 250 12.42 3.51 20.63
CA CYS A 250 11.61 2.29 20.69
C CYS A 250 10.20 2.64 21.14
N ASP A 251 9.19 2.27 20.35
CA ASP A 251 7.80 2.33 20.76
C ASP A 251 7.26 0.92 21.00
N THR A 252 7.26 0.51 22.27
CA THR A 252 6.80 -0.84 22.67
C THR A 252 5.30 -1.06 22.50
N THR A 253 4.51 0.02 22.34
CA THR A 253 3.06 -0.10 22.14
C THR A 253 2.72 -0.38 20.69
N LEU A 254 3.50 0.19 19.77
CA LEU A 254 3.42 -0.10 18.34
C LEU A 254 4.20 -1.36 17.97
N GLY A 255 5.19 -1.77 18.76
CA GLY A 255 6.07 -2.88 18.39
C GLY A 255 7.19 -2.46 17.44
N MET A 256 7.55 -1.18 17.47
CA MET A 256 8.41 -0.52 16.50
C MET A 256 9.74 -0.07 17.11
N GLY A 257 10.82 -0.27 16.35
CA GLY A 257 12.10 0.40 16.54
C GLY A 257 12.34 1.42 15.44
N TYR A 258 12.86 2.59 15.77
CA TYR A 258 13.03 3.67 14.80
C TYR A 258 14.30 4.49 15.00
N ILE A 259 14.70 5.16 13.92
CA ILE A 259 15.79 6.12 13.85
C ILE A 259 15.26 7.47 13.38
N TYR A 260 15.84 8.54 13.91
CA TYR A 260 15.54 9.93 13.56
C TYR A 260 16.77 10.81 13.82
N ASN A 261 16.89 11.94 13.12
CA ASN A 261 18.02 12.85 13.31
C ASN A 261 17.85 13.69 14.58
N PHE A 262 18.95 14.05 15.24
CA PHE A 262 18.94 14.92 16.43
C PHE A 262 18.47 16.35 16.11
N GLN A 263 18.70 16.81 14.88
CA GLN A 263 18.39 18.16 14.38
C GLN A 263 18.38 18.12 12.83
N ASP A 264 18.57 19.27 12.17
CA ASP A 264 18.84 19.36 10.74
C ASP A 264 19.93 18.38 10.30
N ASP A 265 19.66 17.66 9.21
CA ASP A 265 20.59 16.72 8.60
C ASP A 265 21.39 17.38 7.47
N SER A 266 22.58 16.84 7.20
CA SER A 266 23.49 17.35 6.17
C SER A 266 23.00 17.14 4.74
N ASP A 267 22.20 16.11 4.49
CA ASP A 267 21.67 15.76 3.17
C ASP A 267 20.20 16.19 3.03
N TYR A 268 19.36 15.87 4.03
CA TYR A 268 17.93 16.21 4.06
C TYR A 268 17.63 17.65 4.51
N GLY A 269 18.59 18.36 5.10
CA GLY A 269 18.39 19.73 5.58
C GLY A 269 17.50 19.80 6.82
N ALA A 270 16.65 20.83 6.90
CA ALA A 270 15.90 21.15 8.12
C ALA A 270 14.78 20.17 8.48
N ASN A 271 14.34 19.35 7.52
CA ASN A 271 13.16 18.50 7.69
C ASN A 271 13.54 17.03 7.42
N PRO A 272 14.49 16.44 8.16
CA PRO A 272 14.90 15.06 7.90
C PRO A 272 13.77 14.06 8.20
N PRO A 273 13.68 12.94 7.47
CA PRO A 273 12.68 11.90 7.73
C PRO A 273 13.00 11.13 9.02
N ALA A 274 12.09 10.24 9.40
CA ALA A 274 12.32 9.18 10.37
C ALA A 274 12.06 7.83 9.69
N PHE A 275 12.83 6.81 10.04
CA PHE A 275 12.70 5.44 9.52
C PHE A 275 12.45 4.45 10.66
N GLY A 276 11.46 3.58 10.51
CA GLY A 276 11.09 2.56 11.49
C GLY A 276 10.97 1.16 10.91
N ILE A 277 11.26 0.17 11.75
CA ILE A 277 10.90 -1.24 11.54
C ILE A 277 9.85 -1.61 12.59
N ASP A 278 8.70 -2.03 12.10
CA ASP A 278 7.55 -2.39 12.93
C ASP A 278 7.20 -3.88 12.75
N ILE A 279 7.03 -4.62 13.86
CA ILE A 279 6.68 -6.05 13.84
C ILE A 279 5.16 -6.20 13.76
N MET A 280 4.68 -6.25 12.52
CA MET A 280 3.26 -6.47 12.19
C MET A 280 2.74 -7.83 12.68
N GLN A 281 3.58 -8.87 12.59
CA GLN A 281 3.26 -10.23 13.01
C GLN A 281 4.52 -10.99 13.38
N GLY A 282 4.70 -11.38 14.65
CA GLY A 282 5.77 -12.30 15.04
C GLY A 282 5.36 -13.77 15.02
N ALA A 283 6.33 -14.64 15.35
CA ALA A 283 6.15 -16.09 15.40
C ALA A 283 5.01 -16.48 16.37
N VAL A 284 4.30 -17.56 16.04
CA VAL A 284 3.18 -18.05 16.83
C VAL A 284 3.65 -19.04 17.89
N VAL A 285 3.43 -18.71 19.16
CA VAL A 285 3.84 -19.54 20.31
C VAL A 285 2.65 -19.99 21.14
N ASP A 286 2.83 -21.07 21.93
CA ASP A 286 1.83 -21.55 22.88
C ASP A 286 1.48 -20.47 23.93
N ALA A 287 0.19 -20.20 24.10
CA ALA A 287 -0.33 -19.31 25.12
C ALA A 287 -1.79 -19.68 25.44
N PRO A 288 -2.02 -20.58 26.41
CA PRO A 288 -3.36 -21.02 26.79
C PRO A 288 -4.30 -19.84 27.10
N GLY A 289 -5.51 -19.85 26.52
CA GLY A 289 -6.52 -18.81 26.67
C GLY A 289 -6.28 -17.53 25.84
N LYS A 290 -5.30 -17.54 24.92
CA LYS A 290 -5.07 -16.47 23.94
C LYS A 290 -5.41 -16.94 22.53
N THR A 291 -5.56 -15.98 21.62
CA THR A 291 -5.78 -16.23 20.19
C THR A 291 -4.68 -15.54 19.41
N ALA A 292 -4.07 -16.26 18.46
CA ALA A 292 -3.14 -15.73 17.48
C ALA A 292 -3.81 -15.65 16.11
N TYR A 293 -3.32 -14.74 15.27
CA TYR A 293 -3.75 -14.58 13.89
C TYR A 293 -2.55 -14.76 12.96
N LYS A 294 -2.76 -15.41 11.82
CA LYS A 294 -1.81 -15.40 10.70
C LYS A 294 -2.47 -14.73 9.52
N THR A 295 -2.16 -13.46 9.32
CA THR A 295 -2.57 -12.68 8.16
C THR A 295 -1.73 -13.09 6.96
N ARG A 296 -2.39 -13.58 5.90
CA ARG A 296 -1.71 -14.13 4.71
C ARG A 296 -1.99 -13.33 3.43
N GLY A 297 -2.68 -12.20 3.54
CA GLY A 297 -3.12 -11.40 2.42
C GLY A 297 -4.57 -11.67 2.04
N PRO A 298 -5.19 -10.79 1.25
CA PRO A 298 -6.63 -10.82 0.97
C PRO A 298 -7.09 -12.11 0.26
N LEU A 299 -6.22 -12.74 -0.54
CA LEU A 299 -6.53 -13.99 -1.25
C LEU A 299 -6.46 -15.23 -0.36
N LEU A 300 -5.43 -15.32 0.49
CA LEU A 300 -5.19 -16.48 1.35
C LEU A 300 -5.90 -16.39 2.71
N GLY A 301 -6.40 -15.21 3.07
CA GLY A 301 -7.19 -14.96 4.26
C GLY A 301 -6.38 -14.87 5.55
N VAL A 302 -7.05 -15.13 6.68
CA VAL A 302 -6.48 -15.07 8.03
C VAL A 302 -6.73 -16.38 8.75
N ASP A 303 -5.66 -17.05 9.22
CA ASP A 303 -5.81 -18.22 10.09
C ASP A 303 -5.98 -17.77 11.54
N THR A 304 -7.01 -18.26 12.22
CA THR A 304 -7.25 -18.01 13.65
C THR A 304 -6.82 -19.22 14.48
N LEU A 305 -5.89 -19.02 15.40
CA LEU A 305 -5.28 -20.09 16.19
C LEU A 305 -5.58 -19.90 17.69
N ASN A 306 -6.37 -20.80 18.27
CA ASN A 306 -6.68 -20.79 19.70
C ASN A 306 -5.52 -21.35 20.54
N ASP A 307 -5.43 -20.89 21.79
CA ASP A 307 -4.37 -21.23 22.75
C ASP A 307 -2.96 -20.86 22.28
N LYS A 308 -2.89 -19.83 21.43
CA LYS A 308 -1.67 -19.30 20.83
C LYS A 308 -1.63 -17.79 20.97
N LYS A 309 -0.43 -17.21 20.84
CA LYS A 309 -0.23 -15.77 20.63
C LYS A 309 0.84 -15.53 19.58
N ASN A 310 0.74 -14.43 18.84
CA ASN A 310 1.86 -13.90 18.09
C ASN A 310 2.84 -13.24 19.06
N LEU A 311 4.14 -13.43 18.84
CA LEU A 311 5.15 -12.57 19.44
C LEU A 311 5.10 -11.19 18.78
N SER A 312 5.48 -10.16 19.53
CA SER A 312 5.67 -8.79 19.02
C SER A 312 7.15 -8.44 19.19
N LEU A 313 7.49 -7.16 19.31
CA LEU A 313 8.80 -6.70 19.75
C LEU A 313 9.13 -7.27 21.13
N THR A 314 10.27 -7.95 21.24
CA THR A 314 10.74 -8.54 22.50
C THR A 314 12.00 -7.87 23.04
N SER A 315 12.73 -7.17 22.17
CA SER A 315 13.81 -6.27 22.55
C SER A 315 14.20 -5.36 21.38
N LEU A 316 14.78 -4.21 21.72
CA LEU A 316 15.47 -3.31 20.80
C LEU A 316 16.83 -2.94 21.40
N ILE A 317 17.87 -2.96 20.56
CA ILE A 317 19.21 -2.53 20.95
C ILE A 317 19.88 -1.77 19.81
N THR A 318 20.77 -0.85 20.17
CA THR A 318 21.67 -0.16 19.24
C THR A 318 23.13 -0.56 19.47
N TYR A 319 23.98 -0.41 18.46
CA TYR A 319 25.43 -0.42 18.61
C TYR A 319 26.09 0.50 17.57
N GLU A 320 27.34 0.88 17.82
CA GLU A 320 28.08 1.83 16.98
C GLU A 320 29.16 1.14 16.14
N GLY A 321 29.49 1.74 14.99
CA GLY A 321 30.60 1.35 14.12
C GLY A 321 31.99 1.58 14.74
N GLY A 322 32.35 0.75 15.74
CA GLY A 322 33.66 0.81 16.42
C GLY A 322 33.65 1.42 17.82
N GLY A 323 32.48 1.53 18.46
CA GLY A 323 32.35 1.94 19.86
C GLY A 323 32.97 0.93 20.85
N ASN A 324 33.32 1.40 22.06
CA ASN A 324 33.98 0.55 23.08
C ASN A 324 33.00 -0.20 23.99
N ILE A 325 31.74 0.26 24.10
CA ILE A 325 30.77 -0.27 25.08
C ILE A 325 29.71 -1.14 24.39
N LEU A 326 29.19 -0.70 23.23
CA LEU A 326 28.41 -1.53 22.31
C LEU A 326 29.13 -1.60 20.96
N PRO A 327 30.23 -2.37 20.85
CA PRO A 327 30.89 -2.61 19.58
C PRO A 327 30.01 -3.46 18.66
N GLY A 328 30.27 -3.39 17.35
CA GLY A 328 29.71 -4.38 16.42
C GLY A 328 30.00 -5.83 16.88
N PRO A 329 29.09 -6.78 16.59
CA PRO A 329 29.20 -8.15 17.08
C PRO A 329 30.39 -8.87 16.45
N THR A 330 31.42 -9.14 17.26
CA THR A 330 32.66 -9.80 16.83
C THR A 330 32.68 -11.30 17.12
N ASN A 331 31.62 -11.84 17.73
CA ASN A 331 31.44 -13.26 17.98
C ASN A 331 29.96 -13.57 18.27
N LYS A 332 29.59 -14.87 18.22
CA LYS A 332 28.23 -15.34 18.47
C LYS A 332 27.59 -14.94 19.80
N ASN A 333 28.38 -14.77 20.87
CA ASN A 333 27.82 -14.43 22.19
C ASN A 333 27.36 -12.98 22.21
N ILE A 334 28.15 -12.05 21.65
CA ILE A 334 27.75 -10.64 21.52
C ILE A 334 26.51 -10.53 20.64
N ALA A 335 26.50 -11.20 19.49
CA ALA A 335 25.34 -11.29 18.61
C ALA A 335 24.08 -11.76 19.38
N ARG A 336 24.20 -12.84 20.17
CA ARG A 336 23.08 -13.35 20.98
C ARG A 336 22.64 -12.38 22.07
N ASN A 337 23.57 -11.74 22.78
CA ASN A 337 23.24 -10.73 23.79
C ASN A 337 22.41 -9.59 23.18
N TYR A 338 22.79 -9.13 21.99
CA TYR A 338 22.08 -8.07 21.29
C TYR A 338 20.68 -8.48 20.85
N GLN A 339 20.49 -9.73 20.41
CA GLN A 339 19.15 -10.25 20.09
C GLN A 339 18.28 -10.50 21.33
N LEU A 340 18.88 -10.87 22.47
CA LEU A 340 18.17 -10.96 23.75
C LEU A 340 17.75 -9.57 24.27
N GLY A 341 18.59 -8.57 24.06
CA GLY A 341 18.41 -7.21 24.56
C GLY A 341 18.76 -7.07 26.05
N GLY A 342 18.93 -5.83 26.51
CA GLY A 342 19.22 -5.51 27.92
C GLY A 342 20.58 -5.96 28.44
N LEU A 343 21.45 -6.43 27.55
CA LEU A 343 22.79 -6.95 27.85
C LEU A 343 23.82 -6.23 26.99
N ASP A 344 24.97 -5.91 27.57
CA ASP A 344 26.11 -5.37 26.83
C ASP A 344 26.92 -6.49 26.14
N ALA A 345 28.04 -6.11 25.49
CA ALA A 345 28.93 -7.06 24.84
C ALA A 345 29.62 -8.06 25.80
N ASN A 346 29.67 -7.76 27.10
CA ASN A 346 30.26 -8.62 28.13
C ASN A 346 29.21 -9.52 28.82
N ASN A 347 27.94 -9.47 28.38
CA ASN A 347 26.80 -10.13 29.03
C ASN A 347 26.46 -9.54 30.41
N ASP A 348 26.85 -8.29 30.65
CA ASP A 348 26.45 -7.54 31.84
C ASP A 348 25.12 -6.80 31.56
N PRO A 349 24.18 -6.76 32.52
CA PRO A 349 22.95 -5.99 32.37
C PRO A 349 23.23 -4.52 32.12
N VAL A 350 22.52 -3.95 31.14
CA VAL A 350 22.55 -2.52 30.85
C VAL A 350 21.91 -1.76 32.01
N VAL A 351 22.51 -0.62 32.38
CA VAL A 351 22.01 0.26 33.44
C VAL A 351 21.48 1.55 32.79
N PRO A 352 20.16 1.76 32.68
CA PRO A 352 19.59 2.87 31.90
C PRO A 352 20.18 4.25 32.19
N GLN A 353 20.59 4.55 33.42
CA GLN A 353 21.20 5.84 33.77
C GLN A 353 22.58 6.08 33.14
N ASP A 354 23.28 5.01 32.76
CA ASP A 354 24.55 5.08 32.03
C ASP A 354 24.33 5.27 30.52
N TRP A 355 23.07 5.29 30.07
CA TRP A 355 22.67 5.32 28.67
C TRP A 355 21.58 6.37 28.43
N GLY A 356 21.85 7.48 27.74
CA GLY A 356 20.82 8.48 27.46
C GLY A 356 20.35 9.27 28.69
N ILE A 357 19.11 9.76 28.66
CA ILE A 357 18.43 10.47 29.78
C ILE A 357 17.07 9.85 30.11
N GLY A 358 16.59 10.11 31.32
CA GLY A 358 15.23 9.76 31.75
C GLY A 358 14.98 8.26 32.01
N GLY A 359 15.94 7.39 31.67
CA GLY A 359 15.95 6.00 32.09
C GLY A 359 16.23 5.84 33.58
N ASP A 360 15.53 4.91 34.21
CA ASP A 360 15.66 4.61 35.64
C ASP A 360 15.67 3.09 35.92
N SER A 361 15.59 2.70 37.20
CA SER A 361 15.57 1.28 37.58
C SER A 361 14.30 0.53 37.19
N ASP A 362 13.22 1.26 36.85
CA ASP A 362 11.94 0.69 36.44
C ASP A 362 11.84 0.58 34.92
N SER A 363 12.78 1.15 34.18
CA SER A 363 12.90 1.04 32.73
C SER A 363 13.27 -0.40 32.33
N ASP A 364 12.49 -0.99 31.41
CA ASP A 364 12.79 -2.32 30.89
C ASP A 364 13.97 -2.24 29.90
N VAL A 365 15.14 -2.64 30.39
CA VAL A 365 16.43 -2.55 29.70
C VAL A 365 16.46 -3.26 28.35
N ARG A 366 15.50 -4.16 28.06
CA ARG A 366 15.40 -4.84 26.76
C ARG A 366 14.99 -3.91 25.64
N TYR A 367 14.36 -2.77 25.93
CA TYR A 367 13.86 -1.83 24.95
C TYR A 367 14.66 -0.53 25.07
N PHE A 368 15.82 -0.49 24.41
CA PHE A 368 16.65 0.72 24.42
C PHE A 368 15.84 1.92 23.96
N PHE A 369 15.92 2.99 24.75
CA PHE A 369 15.28 4.27 24.44
C PHE A 369 13.76 4.16 24.23
N SER A 370 13.09 3.46 25.13
CA SER A 370 11.63 3.25 25.12
C SER A 370 10.78 4.47 25.49
N GLY A 371 11.40 5.64 25.61
CA GLY A 371 10.72 6.91 25.85
C GLY A 371 10.14 7.53 24.57
N ASP A 372 9.51 8.68 24.72
CA ASP A 372 8.97 9.47 23.63
C ASP A 372 9.76 10.77 23.45
N PRO A 373 10.55 10.91 22.36
CA PRO A 373 11.37 12.10 22.14
C PRO A 373 10.54 13.35 21.82
N VAL A 374 9.32 13.18 21.28
CA VAL A 374 8.42 14.29 20.95
C VAL A 374 7.96 15.00 22.23
N THR A 375 7.50 14.23 23.23
CA THR A 375 7.09 14.78 24.54
C THR A 375 8.24 14.92 25.53
N GLN A 376 9.44 14.44 25.19
CA GLN A 376 10.63 14.39 26.04
C GLN A 376 10.40 13.62 27.35
N THR A 377 9.71 12.48 27.28
CA THR A 377 9.39 11.64 28.44
C THR A 377 10.00 10.24 28.35
N GLY A 378 10.31 9.63 29.49
CA GLY A 378 10.88 8.28 29.55
C GLY A 378 12.37 8.21 29.19
N TRP A 379 12.82 7.02 28.79
CA TRP A 379 14.22 6.75 28.47
C TRP A 379 14.56 7.16 27.03
N LEU A 380 15.42 8.17 26.86
CA LEU A 380 15.70 8.78 25.56
C LEU A 380 17.18 8.69 25.20
N ASP A 381 17.43 8.51 23.91
CA ASP A 381 18.74 8.65 23.31
C ASP A 381 19.12 10.13 23.19
N ILE A 382 20.37 10.45 23.47
CA ILE A 382 20.90 11.83 23.43
C ILE A 382 22.26 11.94 22.73
N TRP A 383 22.82 10.81 22.31
CA TRP A 383 24.16 10.77 21.76
C TRP A 383 24.07 10.41 20.29
N SER A 384 24.09 11.42 19.45
CA SER A 384 24.09 11.18 18.02
C SER A 384 25.41 10.56 17.56
N ALA A 385 25.32 9.56 16.69
CA ALA A 385 26.47 8.81 16.19
C ALA A 385 26.08 8.00 14.94
N ASP A 386 27.02 7.27 14.37
CA ASP A 386 26.78 6.25 13.34
C ASP A 386 26.18 5.01 14.02
N LYS A 387 24.84 4.88 13.94
CA LYS A 387 24.07 3.92 14.72
C LYS A 387 23.50 2.81 13.87
N ARG A 388 23.72 1.60 14.35
CA ARG A 388 23.02 0.39 13.92
C ARG A 388 22.02 -0.01 14.99
N PHE A 389 20.91 -0.63 14.59
CA PHE A 389 19.97 -1.19 15.56
C PHE A 389 19.39 -2.53 15.12
N LEU A 390 18.89 -3.28 16.11
CA LEU A 390 18.15 -4.52 15.90
C LEU A 390 16.77 -4.41 16.52
N VAL A 391 15.76 -4.78 15.73
CA VAL A 391 14.35 -4.95 16.16
C VAL A 391 14.10 -6.44 16.27
N ASN A 392 14.01 -6.95 17.50
CA ASN A 392 14.06 -8.38 17.79
C ASN A 392 12.67 -8.95 18.14
N SER A 393 12.37 -10.15 17.67
CA SER A 393 11.22 -10.95 18.10
C SER A 393 11.65 -12.38 18.44
N GLY A 394 11.37 -12.79 19.69
CA GLY A 394 11.71 -14.13 20.20
C GLY A 394 11.87 -14.16 21.72
N PRO A 395 12.35 -15.27 22.29
CA PRO A 395 12.62 -16.54 21.62
C PRO A 395 11.34 -17.31 21.26
N PHE A 396 11.43 -18.18 20.25
CA PHE A 396 10.42 -19.19 19.93
C PHE A 396 11.07 -20.52 19.53
N GLN A 397 10.31 -21.61 19.61
CA GLN A 397 10.72 -22.92 19.15
C GLN A 397 10.44 -23.06 17.65
N LEU A 398 11.39 -23.60 16.88
CA LEU A 398 11.17 -23.99 15.50
C LEU A 398 11.56 -25.45 15.28
N LYS A 399 10.57 -26.35 15.26
CA LYS A 399 10.82 -27.79 15.13
C LYS A 399 11.31 -28.16 13.73
N ALA A 400 11.96 -29.31 13.60
CA ALA A 400 12.37 -29.84 12.31
C ALA A 400 11.19 -29.89 11.32
N GLY A 401 11.35 -29.27 10.14
CA GLY A 401 10.33 -29.15 9.10
C GLY A 401 9.21 -28.13 9.38
N GLU A 402 9.24 -27.42 10.51
CA GLU A 402 8.25 -26.39 10.84
C GLU A 402 8.52 -25.08 10.08
N ARG A 403 7.43 -24.35 9.78
CA ARG A 403 7.42 -23.00 9.21
C ARG A 403 6.76 -22.01 10.16
N GLN A 404 7.37 -20.85 10.34
CA GLN A 404 6.80 -19.69 11.03
C GLN A 404 6.86 -18.46 10.12
N ASP A 405 5.78 -17.69 10.07
CA ASP A 405 5.68 -16.48 9.25
C ASP A 405 5.80 -15.25 10.14
N ILE A 406 6.87 -14.47 9.93
CA ILE A 406 7.12 -13.21 10.62
C ILE A 406 7.00 -12.09 9.59
N VAL A 407 6.20 -11.06 9.88
CA VAL A 407 6.03 -9.89 9.02
C VAL A 407 6.58 -8.66 9.72
N MET A 408 7.44 -7.92 9.02
CA MET A 408 7.93 -6.61 9.43
C MET A 408 7.56 -5.58 8.37
N ALA A 409 7.23 -4.36 8.78
CA ALA A 409 7.07 -3.23 7.88
C ALA A 409 8.26 -2.27 8.04
N TYR A 410 8.79 -1.81 6.92
CA TYR A 410 9.71 -0.69 6.84
C TYR A 410 8.88 0.55 6.53
N ILE A 411 8.92 1.54 7.40
CA ILE A 411 8.10 2.76 7.31
C ILE A 411 9.02 3.96 7.33
N VAL A 412 8.88 4.87 6.35
CA VAL A 412 9.68 6.10 6.27
C VAL A 412 8.74 7.28 6.11
N THR A 413 8.85 8.28 6.98
CA THR A 413 7.96 9.44 6.93
C THR A 413 8.72 10.73 7.18
N GLN A 414 8.26 11.82 6.57
CA GLN A 414 8.85 13.15 6.72
C GLN A 414 7.80 14.17 7.20
N GLY A 415 8.12 14.86 8.28
CA GLY A 415 7.34 15.95 8.87
C GLY A 415 8.00 17.32 8.69
N GLU A 416 7.58 18.30 9.49
CA GLU A 416 8.11 19.68 9.44
C GLU A 416 9.53 19.81 10.00
N ASP A 417 9.92 18.91 10.90
CA ASP A 417 11.25 18.79 11.50
C ASP A 417 11.50 17.33 11.92
N ALA A 418 12.66 17.03 12.50
CA ALA A 418 13.01 15.66 12.91
C ALA A 418 12.02 15.03 13.91
N LEU A 419 11.47 15.80 14.86
CA LEU A 419 10.48 15.29 15.83
C LEU A 419 9.07 15.21 15.21
N GLY A 420 8.74 16.12 14.28
CA GLY A 420 7.57 16.03 13.43
C GLY A 420 7.57 14.74 12.59
N SER A 421 8.73 14.34 12.06
CA SER A 421 8.91 13.06 11.38
C SER A 421 8.67 11.86 12.30
N VAL A 422 9.08 11.92 13.58
CA VAL A 422 8.76 10.87 14.57
C VAL A 422 7.25 10.80 14.85
N THR A 423 6.58 11.95 14.98
CA THR A 423 5.11 12.01 15.14
C THR A 423 4.42 11.31 13.97
N LYS A 424 4.77 11.71 12.73
CA LYS A 424 4.19 11.13 11.52
C LYS A 424 4.50 9.64 11.36
N LEU A 425 5.68 9.20 11.77
CA LEU A 425 6.07 7.79 11.72
C LEU A 425 5.17 6.94 12.63
N LYS A 426 4.91 7.41 13.86
CA LYS A 426 4.04 6.72 14.81
C LYS A 426 2.58 6.68 14.33
N GLU A 427 2.07 7.78 13.79
CA GLU A 427 0.74 7.84 13.19
C GLU A 427 0.62 6.87 12.00
N THR A 428 1.61 6.89 11.10
CA THR A 428 1.65 6.00 9.92
C THR A 428 1.74 4.53 10.33
N SER A 429 2.59 4.19 11.30
CA SER A 429 2.68 2.83 11.86
C SER A 429 1.34 2.31 12.38
N ALA A 430 0.57 3.13 13.12
CA ALA A 430 -0.75 2.72 13.61
C ALA A 430 -1.75 2.43 12.46
N LEU A 431 -1.74 3.23 11.40
CA LEU A 431 -2.59 3.06 10.21
C LEU A 431 -2.17 1.82 9.39
N VAL A 432 -0.86 1.62 9.23
CA VAL A 432 -0.26 0.45 8.55
C VAL A 432 -0.56 -0.84 9.30
N GLN A 433 -0.41 -0.87 10.62
CA GLN A 433 -0.75 -2.02 11.47
C GLN A 433 -2.23 -2.36 11.35
N SER A 434 -3.10 -1.36 11.40
CA SER A 434 -4.54 -1.58 11.25
C SER A 434 -4.91 -2.13 9.86
N SER A 435 -4.23 -1.66 8.81
CA SER A 435 -4.40 -2.19 7.45
C SER A 435 -3.97 -3.66 7.36
N PHE A 436 -2.85 -4.01 8.00
CA PHE A 436 -2.37 -5.38 8.08
C PHE A 436 -3.31 -6.28 8.89
N ASP A 437 -3.80 -5.82 10.04
CA ASP A 437 -4.74 -6.55 10.90
C ASP A 437 -6.09 -6.80 10.20
N ASN A 438 -6.51 -5.88 9.34
CA ASN A 438 -7.67 -6.03 8.46
C ASN A 438 -7.38 -6.83 7.18
N ASN A 439 -6.21 -7.47 7.09
CA ASN A 439 -5.78 -8.29 5.97
C ASN A 439 -5.83 -7.56 4.61
N PHE A 440 -5.53 -6.26 4.64
CA PHE A 440 -5.58 -5.36 3.49
C PHE A 440 -6.93 -5.36 2.75
N GLN A 441 -8.02 -5.67 3.45
CA GLN A 441 -9.35 -5.56 2.86
C GLN A 441 -9.74 -4.10 2.71
N VAL A 442 -9.73 -3.63 1.46
CA VAL A 442 -10.18 -2.30 1.07
C VAL A 442 -11.61 -2.34 0.54
N ALA A 443 -12.31 -1.23 0.70
CA ALA A 443 -13.67 -1.12 0.21
C ALA A 443 -13.62 -1.10 -1.34
N PRO A 444 -14.41 -1.93 -2.04
CA PRO A 444 -14.44 -1.90 -3.51
C PRO A 444 -15.02 -0.57 -4.01
N PRO A 445 -14.70 -0.07 -5.21
CA PRO A 445 -15.28 1.19 -5.69
C PRO A 445 -16.82 1.20 -5.60
N ILE A 446 -17.41 2.34 -5.22
CA ILE A 446 -18.88 2.46 -5.18
C ILE A 446 -19.42 2.27 -6.60
N PRO A 447 -20.41 1.37 -6.81
CA PRO A 447 -21.03 1.20 -8.11
C PRO A 447 -21.63 2.50 -8.62
N VAL A 448 -21.29 2.89 -9.84
CA VAL A 448 -21.85 4.07 -10.50
C VAL A 448 -23.33 3.80 -10.87
N PRO A 449 -24.25 4.78 -10.71
CA PRO A 449 -25.65 4.65 -11.09
C PRO A 449 -25.84 4.40 -12.59
N ASP A 450 -26.82 3.57 -12.93
CA ASP A 450 -27.26 3.37 -14.31
C ASP A 450 -28.18 4.55 -14.70
N VAL A 451 -27.78 5.37 -15.67
CA VAL A 451 -28.54 6.57 -16.07
C VAL A 451 -29.18 6.42 -17.45
N THR A 452 -30.50 6.53 -17.50
CA THR A 452 -31.26 6.63 -18.74
C THR A 452 -31.62 8.08 -19.03
N VAL A 453 -31.22 8.56 -20.21
CA VAL A 453 -31.51 9.92 -20.67
C VAL A 453 -32.82 9.96 -21.44
N ARG A 454 -33.71 10.87 -21.06
CA ARG A 454 -34.89 11.27 -21.84
C ARG A 454 -34.75 12.74 -22.22
N SER A 455 -35.21 13.11 -23.40
CA SER A 455 -35.15 14.50 -23.86
C SER A 455 -36.53 14.98 -24.29
N ALA A 456 -36.78 16.27 -24.11
CA ALA A 456 -37.93 16.99 -24.62
C ALA A 456 -37.49 18.38 -25.11
N ASP A 457 -38.44 19.23 -25.52
CA ASP A 457 -38.14 20.59 -25.96
C ASP A 457 -37.41 21.36 -24.86
N ARG A 458 -36.12 21.66 -25.09
CA ARG A 458 -35.22 22.35 -24.16
C ARG A 458 -35.08 21.69 -22.79
N GLU A 459 -35.22 20.38 -22.75
CA GLU A 459 -35.24 19.61 -21.51
C GLU A 459 -34.50 18.30 -21.66
N ILE A 460 -33.77 17.92 -20.62
CA ILE A 460 -33.11 16.62 -20.46
C ILE A 460 -33.52 16.08 -19.08
N GLU A 461 -34.21 14.94 -19.05
CA GLU A 461 -34.51 14.19 -17.82
C GLU A 461 -33.49 13.05 -17.68
N LEU A 462 -32.76 13.05 -16.57
CA LEU A 462 -31.90 11.95 -16.15
C LEU A 462 -32.72 11.04 -15.23
N VAL A 463 -32.99 9.81 -15.66
CA VAL A 463 -33.56 8.75 -14.82
C VAL A 463 -32.39 7.94 -14.27
N ILE A 464 -32.11 8.11 -12.99
CA ILE A 464 -30.92 7.64 -12.30
C ILE A 464 -31.32 6.44 -11.44
N ASP A 465 -30.89 5.24 -11.81
CA ASP A 465 -30.99 4.04 -10.98
C ASP A 465 -29.69 3.88 -10.18
N PHE A 466 -29.75 4.25 -8.90
CA PHE A 466 -28.64 4.16 -7.97
C PHE A 466 -28.82 2.98 -6.99
N THR A 467 -29.63 1.97 -7.33
CA THR A 467 -29.91 0.82 -6.44
C THR A 467 -28.64 0.10 -6.02
N LYS A 468 -27.65 -0.04 -6.92
CA LYS A 468 -26.36 -0.67 -6.60
C LYS A 468 -25.55 0.17 -5.62
N SER A 469 -25.53 1.50 -5.78
CA SER A 469 -24.87 2.44 -4.89
C SER A 469 -25.58 2.46 -3.53
N PHE A 470 -26.91 2.52 -3.50
CA PHE A 470 -27.71 2.49 -2.28
C PHE A 470 -27.44 1.23 -1.43
N ASN A 471 -27.30 0.08 -2.08
CA ASN A 471 -26.96 -1.19 -1.43
C ASN A 471 -25.47 -1.35 -1.07
N TYR A 472 -24.65 -0.33 -1.35
CA TYR A 472 -23.27 -0.27 -0.90
C TYR A 472 -23.23 0.11 0.58
N GLN A 473 -23.43 -0.90 1.43
CA GLN A 473 -23.45 -0.75 2.88
C GLN A 473 -22.42 -1.70 3.51
N ASN A 474 -21.83 -1.28 4.62
CA ASN A 474 -20.88 -2.00 5.47
C ASN A 474 -19.68 -2.56 4.69
N LYS A 475 -19.14 -1.79 3.76
CA LYS A 475 -18.00 -2.23 2.94
C LYS A 475 -16.73 -2.00 3.73
N GLN A 476 -16.06 -3.10 4.08
CA GLN A 476 -14.82 -3.08 4.85
C GLN A 476 -13.77 -2.29 4.06
N ASP A 477 -13.17 -1.29 4.71
CA ASP A 477 -12.03 -0.55 4.17
C ASP A 477 -10.77 -0.75 5.03
N LEU A 478 -9.65 -0.11 4.64
CA LEU A 478 -8.39 -0.13 5.40
C LEU A 478 -8.61 0.09 6.90
N LEU A 479 -9.46 1.07 7.21
CA LEU A 479 -9.88 1.38 8.56
C LEU A 479 -11.39 1.54 8.57
N GLY A 480 -12.10 0.76 9.37
CA GLY A 480 -13.54 0.91 9.47
C GLY A 480 -14.31 0.41 8.25
N LYS A 481 -15.42 1.09 7.95
CA LYS A 481 -16.37 0.66 6.92
C LYS A 481 -16.95 1.87 6.21
N VAL A 482 -17.10 1.73 4.90
CA VAL A 482 -17.76 2.71 4.04
C VAL A 482 -19.20 2.31 3.80
N ASP A 483 -20.10 3.26 4.03
CA ASP A 483 -21.52 3.21 3.72
C ASP A 483 -21.85 4.28 2.68
N PHE A 484 -22.70 3.96 1.70
CA PHE A 484 -23.23 4.95 0.77
C PHE A 484 -24.01 6.02 1.53
N GLU A 485 -23.76 7.28 1.17
CA GLU A 485 -24.39 8.43 1.81
C GLU A 485 -25.14 9.33 0.83
N GLY A 486 -24.68 9.45 -0.43
CA GLY A 486 -25.35 10.34 -1.37
C GLY A 486 -24.77 10.31 -2.78
N LEU A 487 -25.19 11.26 -3.60
CA LEU A 487 -24.69 11.47 -4.95
C LEU A 487 -24.73 12.94 -5.38
N ALA A 488 -23.80 13.33 -6.24
CA ALA A 488 -23.76 14.61 -6.92
C ALA A 488 -24.00 14.44 -8.43
N ILE A 489 -24.68 15.41 -9.04
CA ILE A 489 -24.86 15.50 -10.49
C ILE A 489 -24.03 16.67 -11.00
N TYR A 490 -23.08 16.36 -11.88
CA TYR A 490 -22.24 17.34 -12.54
C TYR A 490 -22.76 17.66 -13.94
N GLN A 491 -22.65 18.91 -14.36
CA GLN A 491 -22.64 19.31 -15.76
C GLN A 491 -21.22 19.70 -16.15
N PHE A 492 -20.79 19.33 -17.36
CA PHE A 492 -19.51 19.73 -17.92
C PHE A 492 -19.65 20.64 -19.14
N ASN A 493 -18.70 21.56 -19.30
CA ASN A 493 -18.64 22.49 -20.43
C ASN A 493 -18.08 21.84 -21.71
N SER A 494 -17.38 20.72 -21.56
CA SER A 494 -16.73 19.97 -22.62
C SER A 494 -16.85 18.46 -22.38
N PRO A 495 -16.51 17.59 -23.35
CA PRO A 495 -16.54 16.14 -23.17
C PRO A 495 -15.33 15.63 -22.39
N SER A 496 -15.08 16.22 -21.23
CA SER A 496 -14.02 15.91 -20.28
C SER A 496 -14.59 16.04 -18.88
N THR A 497 -14.22 15.13 -17.98
CA THR A 497 -14.63 15.10 -16.58
C THR A 497 -13.73 15.91 -15.65
N ALA A 498 -12.63 16.47 -16.18
CA ALA A 498 -11.71 17.33 -15.43
C ALA A 498 -12.40 18.62 -14.95
N ASP A 499 -12.00 19.11 -13.77
CA ASP A 499 -12.55 20.36 -13.21
C ASP A 499 -12.24 21.59 -14.08
N GLU A 500 -11.09 21.57 -14.77
CA GLU A 500 -10.67 22.62 -15.71
C GLU A 500 -10.17 22.04 -17.02
N VAL A 501 -10.42 22.75 -18.12
CA VAL A 501 -9.87 22.45 -19.45
C VAL A 501 -9.26 23.71 -20.03
N ASN A 502 -7.95 23.71 -20.26
CA ASN A 502 -7.18 24.88 -20.72
C ASN A 502 -7.31 26.11 -19.80
N GLY A 503 -7.37 25.90 -18.47
CA GLY A 503 -7.50 26.97 -17.47
C GLY A 503 -8.88 27.64 -17.44
N ILE A 504 -9.89 26.96 -17.97
CA ILE A 504 -11.29 27.39 -17.92
C ILE A 504 -12.07 26.35 -17.13
N GLU A 505 -12.88 26.81 -16.18
CA GLU A 505 -13.82 25.97 -15.41
C GLU A 505 -14.66 25.10 -16.36
N ASN A 506 -14.64 23.80 -16.09
CA ASN A 506 -15.27 22.79 -16.91
C ASN A 506 -16.27 21.92 -16.15
N ALA A 507 -16.28 21.88 -14.82
CA ALA A 507 -17.21 21.08 -14.02
C ALA A 507 -18.04 21.94 -13.07
N LYS A 508 -19.37 21.73 -13.04
CA LYS A 508 -20.27 22.36 -12.07
C LYS A 508 -21.26 21.34 -11.50
N ILE A 509 -21.43 21.34 -10.18
CA ILE A 509 -22.48 20.55 -9.53
C ILE A 509 -23.83 21.25 -9.75
N ILE A 510 -24.78 20.56 -10.36
CA ILE A 510 -26.14 21.05 -10.60
C ILE A 510 -27.17 20.39 -9.66
N GLY A 511 -26.83 19.25 -9.06
CA GLY A 511 -27.68 18.58 -8.08
C GLY A 511 -26.86 17.90 -6.98
N ARG A 512 -27.36 17.95 -5.74
CA ARG A 512 -26.80 17.25 -4.58
C ARG A 512 -27.90 16.48 -3.89
N PHE A 513 -27.61 15.24 -3.54
CA PHE A 513 -28.53 14.34 -2.88
C PHE A 513 -27.80 13.54 -1.81
N ASP A 514 -28.39 13.42 -0.63
CA ASP A 514 -27.89 12.60 0.47
C ASP A 514 -29.05 12.01 1.26
N LEU A 515 -28.75 10.96 2.03
CA LEU A 515 -29.74 10.25 2.81
C LEU A 515 -30.35 11.17 3.88
N ASP A 516 -31.67 11.06 4.05
CA ASP A 516 -32.39 11.68 5.18
C ASP A 516 -32.13 10.87 6.45
N ASN A 517 -30.93 11.04 7.01
CA ASN A 517 -30.45 10.34 8.20
C ASN A 517 -29.87 11.35 9.23
N ASP A 518 -29.15 10.81 10.21
CA ASP A 518 -28.50 11.53 11.30
C ASP A 518 -27.19 12.24 10.90
N ILE A 519 -26.75 12.24 9.64
CA ILE A 519 -25.50 12.91 9.26
C ILE A 519 -25.78 14.36 8.88
N GLY A 520 -25.03 15.27 9.49
CA GLY A 520 -25.01 16.71 9.27
C GLY A 520 -24.16 17.14 8.08
N ASP A 521 -23.61 18.36 8.17
CA ASP A 521 -22.64 18.85 7.19
C ASP A 521 -21.31 18.09 7.33
N LEU A 522 -20.59 17.91 6.21
CA LEU A 522 -19.31 17.21 6.17
C LEU A 522 -18.16 18.18 5.95
N PHE A 523 -17.08 17.96 6.70
CA PHE A 523 -15.89 18.80 6.72
C PHE A 523 -14.62 17.97 6.51
N GLU A 524 -13.54 18.64 6.15
CA GLU A 524 -12.20 18.06 6.02
C GLU A 524 -11.17 19.07 6.53
N ASP A 525 -10.15 18.58 7.23
CA ASP A 525 -9.02 19.39 7.68
C ASP A 525 -7.93 19.38 6.61
N GLN A 526 -7.52 20.56 6.16
CA GLN A 526 -6.44 20.74 5.20
C GLN A 526 -5.07 20.65 5.90
N GLU A 527 -3.99 20.44 5.14
CA GLU A 527 -2.62 20.37 5.67
C GLU A 527 -2.21 21.59 6.51
N ASN A 528 -2.78 22.77 6.22
CA ASN A 528 -2.55 24.00 6.98
C ASN A 528 -3.43 24.12 8.24
N ALA A 529 -4.07 23.02 8.67
CA ALA A 529 -5.06 22.94 9.75
C ALA A 529 -6.33 23.79 9.54
N GLU A 530 -6.62 24.20 8.29
CA GLU A 530 -7.89 24.86 7.96
C GLU A 530 -8.99 23.82 7.77
N ARG A 531 -10.08 23.95 8.54
CA ARG A 531 -11.27 23.12 8.36
C ARG A 531 -12.17 23.70 7.28
N ILE A 532 -12.36 22.96 6.20
CA ILE A 532 -13.24 23.35 5.10
C ILE A 532 -14.51 22.49 5.09
N LYS A 533 -15.64 23.09 4.70
CA LYS A 533 -16.89 22.34 4.48
C LYS A 533 -16.89 21.79 3.07
N ILE A 534 -16.95 20.47 2.93
CA ILE A 534 -16.91 19.78 1.64
C ILE A 534 -18.31 19.35 1.17
N TRP A 535 -19.23 19.10 2.10
CA TRP A 535 -20.62 18.76 1.79
C TRP A 535 -21.59 19.50 2.72
N SER A 536 -22.73 19.91 2.18
CA SER A 536 -23.82 20.50 2.97
C SER A 536 -25.01 19.57 2.93
N LYS A 537 -25.55 19.22 4.10
CA LYS A 537 -26.68 18.29 4.23
C LYS A 537 -27.86 18.76 3.40
N GLN A 538 -28.45 17.84 2.64
CA GLN A 538 -29.70 18.06 1.92
C GLN A 538 -30.90 17.36 2.59
N GLY A 539 -30.71 16.17 3.15
CA GLY A 539 -31.73 15.30 3.72
C GLY A 539 -32.84 14.95 2.72
N ASN A 540 -32.51 14.77 1.44
CA ASN A 540 -33.50 14.73 0.35
C ASN A 540 -33.69 13.33 -0.27
N LEU A 541 -32.94 12.32 0.18
CA LEU A 541 -33.16 10.90 -0.14
C LEU A 541 -33.69 10.14 1.08
N ASN A 542 -35.01 9.94 1.14
CA ASN A 542 -35.58 9.16 2.22
C ASN A 542 -35.30 7.66 2.05
N PHE A 543 -34.42 7.12 2.91
CA PHE A 543 -33.99 5.72 2.90
C PHE A 543 -35.17 4.72 2.86
N VAL A 544 -36.20 4.97 3.68
CA VAL A 544 -37.36 4.08 3.83
C VAL A 544 -38.14 3.94 2.53
N ASN A 545 -38.20 4.99 1.72
CA ASN A 545 -38.91 4.97 0.45
C ASN A 545 -38.25 4.01 -0.56
N PHE A 546 -36.93 3.87 -0.51
CA PHE A 546 -36.17 3.02 -1.43
C PHE A 546 -36.13 1.56 -0.96
N GLU A 547 -35.99 1.32 0.35
CA GLU A 547 -36.03 -0.03 0.93
C GLU A 547 -37.37 -0.72 0.65
N GLN A 548 -38.49 0.01 0.75
CA GLN A 548 -39.82 -0.54 0.47
C GLN A 548 -40.07 -0.86 -1.01
N ALA A 549 -39.37 -0.17 -1.91
CA ALA A 549 -39.55 -0.29 -3.36
C ALA A 549 -38.65 -1.37 -4.00
N ASP A 550 -37.66 -1.89 -3.27
CA ASP A 550 -36.59 -2.76 -3.80
C ASP A 550 -35.85 -2.14 -5.01
N ALA A 551 -35.88 -0.80 -5.08
CA ALA A 551 -35.29 0.00 -6.15
C ALA A 551 -35.05 1.44 -5.68
N ALA A 552 -33.84 1.95 -5.91
CA ALA A 552 -33.45 3.32 -5.62
C ALA A 552 -33.34 4.10 -6.93
N ILE A 553 -34.44 4.76 -7.33
CA ILE A 553 -34.54 5.49 -8.61
C ILE A 553 -34.90 6.95 -8.35
N LEU A 554 -34.11 7.86 -8.91
CA LEU A 554 -34.32 9.30 -8.88
C LEU A 554 -34.55 9.82 -10.32
N LYS A 555 -35.38 10.86 -10.44
CA LYS A 555 -35.49 11.63 -11.68
C LYS A 555 -34.97 13.04 -11.44
N TYR A 556 -34.12 13.51 -12.35
CA TYR A 556 -33.56 14.85 -12.30
C TYR A 556 -33.69 15.54 -13.66
N THR A 557 -34.42 16.65 -13.70
CA THR A 557 -34.73 17.38 -14.93
C THR A 557 -33.84 18.61 -15.06
N VAL A 558 -33.10 18.69 -16.16
CA VAL A 558 -32.25 19.81 -16.55
C VAL A 558 -32.96 20.62 -17.62
N THR A 559 -33.16 21.92 -17.36
CA THR A 559 -33.77 22.86 -18.30
C THR A 559 -32.87 24.05 -18.63
N THR A 560 -31.73 24.19 -17.95
CA THR A 560 -30.79 25.29 -18.09
C THR A 560 -29.34 24.82 -18.25
N ASP A 561 -28.51 25.64 -18.89
CA ASP A 561 -27.07 25.42 -19.07
C ASP A 561 -26.28 26.16 -17.98
N ALA A 562 -25.62 25.42 -17.09
CA ALA A 562 -24.84 25.96 -15.98
C ALA A 562 -23.59 26.75 -16.44
N PHE A 563 -23.17 26.62 -17.70
CA PHE A 563 -22.05 27.36 -18.28
C PHE A 563 -22.49 28.55 -19.15
N ASP A 564 -23.79 28.79 -19.29
CA ASP A 564 -24.35 29.91 -20.07
C ASP A 564 -25.36 30.73 -19.26
N ASN A 565 -24.95 31.21 -18.09
CA ASN A 565 -25.77 32.03 -17.18
C ASN A 565 -27.15 31.41 -16.88
N GLU A 566 -27.22 30.08 -16.77
CA GLU A 566 -28.47 29.33 -16.57
C GLU A 566 -29.52 29.60 -17.67
N SER A 567 -29.06 29.89 -18.89
CA SER A 567 -29.94 30.05 -20.05
C SER A 567 -30.64 28.73 -20.39
N PRO A 568 -31.86 28.76 -20.97
CA PRO A 568 -32.56 27.55 -21.38
C PRO A 568 -31.72 26.67 -22.30
N LEU A 569 -31.85 25.34 -22.18
CA LEU A 569 -31.17 24.42 -23.07
C LEU A 569 -31.52 24.69 -24.55
N VAL A 570 -30.57 24.43 -25.43
CA VAL A 570 -30.72 24.55 -26.88
C VAL A 570 -30.91 23.16 -27.47
N ASN A 571 -32.02 22.96 -28.18
CA ASN A 571 -32.26 21.68 -28.87
C ASN A 571 -31.14 21.37 -29.87
N ALA A 572 -30.83 20.09 -30.02
CA ALA A 572 -29.74 19.57 -30.85
C ALA A 572 -28.32 20.00 -30.42
N LYS A 573 -28.14 20.69 -29.28
CA LYS A 573 -26.84 20.91 -28.63
C LYS A 573 -26.55 19.73 -27.68
N PRO A 574 -25.35 19.11 -27.75
CA PRO A 574 -24.92 18.13 -26.76
C PRO A 574 -24.56 18.82 -25.44
N TYR A 575 -24.90 18.14 -24.35
CA TYR A 575 -24.60 18.49 -22.97
C TYR A 575 -23.99 17.27 -22.28
N TYR A 576 -23.07 17.53 -21.37
CA TYR A 576 -22.25 16.51 -20.74
C TYR A 576 -22.53 16.47 -19.24
N PHE A 577 -22.72 15.29 -18.68
CA PHE A 577 -23.07 15.10 -17.28
C PHE A 577 -22.29 13.95 -16.66
N ALA A 578 -22.19 13.92 -15.35
CA ALA A 578 -21.86 12.71 -14.60
C ALA A 578 -22.71 12.62 -13.34
N VAL A 579 -23.07 11.40 -12.95
CA VAL A 579 -23.72 11.13 -11.66
C VAL A 579 -22.73 10.37 -10.79
N VAL A 580 -22.31 10.99 -9.70
CA VAL A 580 -21.19 10.55 -8.86
C VAL A 580 -21.74 10.21 -7.48
N PRO A 581 -21.92 8.92 -7.15
CA PRO A 581 -22.26 8.51 -5.80
C PRO A 581 -21.03 8.65 -4.89
N PHE A 582 -21.29 8.85 -3.61
CA PHE A 582 -20.27 8.85 -2.57
C PHE A 582 -20.75 8.10 -1.33
N GLY A 583 -19.77 7.63 -0.58
CA GLY A 583 -19.95 7.05 0.75
C GLY A 583 -19.09 7.77 1.77
N ILE A 584 -19.34 7.45 3.03
CA ILE A 584 -18.56 7.96 4.15
C ILE A 584 -18.03 6.82 5.02
N ASN A 585 -16.86 7.05 5.59
CA ASN A 585 -16.27 6.16 6.58
C ASN A 585 -16.51 6.70 8.00
N ARG A 586 -17.66 6.34 8.60
CA ARG A 586 -18.02 6.84 9.93
C ARG A 586 -17.05 6.42 11.03
N THR A 587 -16.28 5.34 10.84
CA THR A 587 -15.35 4.84 11.87
C THR A 587 -14.14 5.76 12.03
N LEU A 588 -13.70 6.38 10.93
CA LEU A 588 -12.59 7.33 10.92
C LEU A 588 -13.03 8.77 11.12
N SER A 589 -14.32 9.04 10.97
CA SER A 589 -14.86 10.37 11.10
C SER A 589 -15.13 10.70 12.56
N PHE A 590 -14.97 11.96 12.94
CA PHE A 590 -15.30 12.44 14.27
C PHE A 590 -16.26 13.62 14.20
N GLU A 591 -17.05 13.80 15.25
CA GLU A 591 -17.99 14.91 15.33
C GLU A 591 -17.25 16.26 15.27
N ASN A 592 -17.79 17.20 14.52
CA ASN A 592 -17.23 18.53 14.41
C ASN A 592 -17.55 19.34 15.69
N GLU A 593 -16.68 19.22 16.70
CA GLU A 593 -16.84 19.92 18.00
C GLU A 593 -16.88 21.46 17.89
N ILE A 594 -16.52 22.02 16.74
CA ILE A 594 -16.57 23.48 16.48
C ILE A 594 -17.97 23.92 16.03
N SER A 595 -18.79 23.01 15.50
CA SER A 595 -20.14 23.30 15.05
C SER A 595 -21.13 23.37 16.22
N GLN A 596 -22.27 24.04 16.02
CA GLN A 596 -23.34 24.15 17.02
C GLN A 596 -24.43 23.07 16.84
N THR A 597 -24.21 22.12 15.94
CA THR A 597 -25.13 21.01 15.64
C THR A 597 -24.44 19.71 16.01
N GLU A 598 -24.98 19.02 17.02
CA GLU A 598 -24.79 17.57 17.18
C GLU A 598 -25.15 16.97 15.80
N ASP A 599 -24.26 16.19 15.19
CA ASP A 599 -24.39 15.46 13.91
C ASP A 599 -23.49 15.92 12.74
N ASP A 600 -22.75 17.02 12.82
CA ASP A 600 -21.75 17.37 11.78
C ASP A 600 -20.47 16.53 11.94
N TYR A 601 -19.84 16.11 10.84
CA TYR A 601 -18.64 15.25 10.87
C TYR A 601 -17.45 15.84 10.13
N VAL A 602 -16.25 15.56 10.65
CA VAL A 602 -14.97 15.79 10.00
C VAL A 602 -14.46 14.46 9.47
N LEU A 603 -14.23 14.40 8.17
CA LEU A 603 -13.74 13.22 7.47
C LEU A 603 -12.21 13.27 7.44
N VAL A 604 -11.57 12.18 7.84
CA VAL A 604 -10.10 12.05 7.81
C VAL A 604 -9.59 11.76 6.39
N GLU A 605 -10.37 11.04 5.59
CA GLU A 605 -9.97 10.60 4.24
C GLU A 605 -10.81 11.26 3.13
N GLY A 606 -11.60 12.29 3.47
CA GLY A 606 -12.55 12.92 2.55
C GLY A 606 -13.74 12.02 2.18
N LEU A 607 -14.42 12.35 1.07
CA LEU A 607 -15.53 11.55 0.55
C LEU A 607 -15.01 10.37 -0.27
N TYR A 608 -15.58 9.18 -0.05
CA TYR A 608 -15.31 8.01 -0.89
C TYR A 608 -16.19 8.10 -2.15
N GLU A 609 -15.70 8.73 -3.21
CA GLU A 609 -16.43 8.97 -4.46
C GLU A 609 -16.16 7.91 -5.54
N ALA A 610 -17.15 7.63 -6.39
CA ALA A 610 -16.91 6.86 -7.60
C ALA A 610 -16.24 7.71 -8.71
N ASP A 611 -15.54 7.05 -9.63
CA ASP A 611 -14.91 7.71 -10.77
C ASP A 611 -15.95 8.43 -11.66
N ARG A 612 -15.73 9.74 -11.92
CA ARG A 612 -16.59 10.57 -12.76
C ARG A 612 -16.64 10.08 -14.20
N GLU A 613 -15.55 9.52 -14.72
CA GLU A 613 -15.47 9.03 -16.09
C GLU A 613 -16.36 7.80 -16.28
N ALA A 614 -16.43 6.94 -15.26
CA ALA A 614 -17.32 5.78 -15.27
C ALA A 614 -18.82 6.17 -15.28
N GLY A 615 -19.15 7.37 -14.79
CA GLY A 615 -20.50 7.95 -14.80
C GLY A 615 -20.78 8.97 -15.89
N PHE A 616 -19.87 9.14 -16.86
CA PHE A 616 -19.98 10.19 -17.86
C PHE A 616 -21.09 9.92 -18.89
N ILE A 617 -21.94 10.93 -19.12
CA ILE A 617 -23.15 10.86 -19.94
C ILE A 617 -23.15 12.03 -20.92
N THR A 618 -23.37 11.74 -22.21
CA THR A 618 -23.70 12.78 -23.20
C THR A 618 -25.18 12.72 -23.52
N ALA A 619 -25.87 13.85 -23.35
CA ALA A 619 -27.28 14.01 -23.67
C ALA A 619 -27.48 15.15 -24.67
N THR A 620 -28.52 15.08 -25.49
CA THR A 620 -28.85 16.13 -26.45
C THR A 620 -30.29 16.55 -26.25
N ALA A 621 -30.53 17.83 -25.98
CA ALA A 621 -31.87 18.34 -25.75
C ALA A 621 -32.72 18.25 -27.03
N GLY A 622 -34.02 17.97 -26.87
CA GLY A 622 -34.98 17.94 -27.98
C GLY A 622 -34.82 16.80 -28.97
N THR A 623 -34.02 15.76 -28.71
CA THR A 623 -33.89 14.62 -29.65
C THR A 623 -35.21 13.90 -29.91
N SER A 624 -36.13 13.87 -28.95
CA SER A 624 -37.50 13.36 -29.12
C SER A 624 -38.32 14.12 -30.16
N LEU A 625 -38.02 15.40 -30.42
CA LEU A 625 -38.66 16.20 -31.46
C LEU A 625 -38.19 15.82 -32.88
N PHE A 626 -37.06 15.10 -32.98
CA PHE A 626 -36.43 14.72 -34.24
C PHE A 626 -36.55 13.22 -34.54
N THR A 627 -37.29 12.47 -33.72
CA THR A 627 -37.59 11.06 -33.95
C THR A 627 -38.31 10.92 -35.30
N PRO A 628 -37.89 10.01 -36.20
CA PRO A 628 -38.51 9.85 -37.52
C PRO A 628 -40.03 9.67 -37.41
N TYR A 629 -40.75 10.56 -38.09
CA TYR A 629 -42.20 10.48 -38.26
C TYR A 629 -42.57 9.20 -39.00
N ASN A 630 -43.22 8.26 -38.31
CA ASN A 630 -43.76 7.05 -38.90
C ASN A 630 -45.28 7.12 -38.80
N SER A 631 -45.93 7.89 -39.69
CA SER A 631 -47.38 7.84 -39.75
C SER A 631 -47.82 6.49 -40.30
N ALA A 632 -48.52 5.73 -39.48
CA ALA A 632 -49.33 4.65 -39.99
C ALA A 632 -50.50 5.28 -40.77
N GLN A 633 -50.60 4.96 -42.05
CA GLN A 633 -51.77 5.35 -42.85
C GLN A 633 -52.88 4.34 -42.60
N ALA A 634 -54.06 4.81 -42.17
CA ALA A 634 -55.19 3.92 -41.96
C ALA A 634 -55.69 3.34 -43.30
N GLU A 635 -56.03 2.06 -43.34
CA GLU A 635 -56.62 1.42 -44.51
C GLU A 635 -58.13 1.74 -44.57
N LYS A 636 -58.59 2.25 -45.72
CA LYS A 636 -60.00 2.57 -45.92
C LYS A 636 -60.80 1.31 -46.25
N THR A 637 -61.62 0.85 -45.31
CA THR A 637 -62.44 -0.36 -45.45
C THR A 637 -63.82 -0.10 -46.07
N GLY A 638 -64.29 1.15 -46.18
CA GLY A 638 -65.60 1.50 -46.76
C GLY A 638 -65.87 3.01 -46.99
N GLY A 639 -66.98 3.34 -47.67
CA GLY A 639 -67.46 4.72 -47.90
C GLY A 639 -66.99 5.40 -49.21
N SER A 640 -67.61 6.53 -49.60
CA SER A 640 -67.32 7.25 -50.86
C SER A 640 -66.31 8.42 -50.73
N SER A 641 -65.85 8.73 -49.51
CA SER A 641 -64.89 9.81 -49.25
C SER A 641 -63.54 9.57 -49.93
N GLN A 642 -62.90 10.60 -50.48
CA GLN A 642 -61.52 10.55 -50.95
C GLN A 642 -60.49 10.99 -49.89
N GLY A 643 -60.94 11.26 -48.67
CA GLY A 643 -60.07 11.64 -47.55
C GLY A 643 -59.17 10.49 -47.10
N SER A 644 -58.00 10.84 -46.59
CA SER A 644 -57.01 9.94 -45.99
C SER A 644 -56.88 10.24 -44.49
N VAL A 645 -56.76 9.19 -43.67
CA VAL A 645 -56.52 9.30 -42.22
C VAL A 645 -55.08 8.88 -41.93
N PHE A 646 -54.37 9.74 -41.20
CA PHE A 646 -53.02 9.48 -40.70
C PHE A 646 -53.09 9.34 -39.18
N ILE A 647 -52.42 8.33 -38.65
CA ILE A 647 -52.39 8.03 -37.22
C ILE A 647 -51.02 8.42 -36.68
N ASP A 648 -51.02 9.10 -35.53
CA ASP A 648 -49.84 9.44 -34.74
C ASP A 648 -49.96 8.76 -33.37
N VAL A 649 -48.88 8.13 -32.91
CA VAL A 649 -48.85 7.38 -31.64
C VAL A 649 -48.04 8.19 -30.64
N VAL A 650 -48.73 8.82 -29.69
CA VAL A 650 -48.12 9.73 -28.70
C VAL A 650 -47.37 8.98 -27.60
N GLU A 651 -47.88 7.81 -27.17
CA GLU A 651 -47.29 6.96 -26.12
C GLU A 651 -47.15 5.53 -26.64
N HIS A 652 -45.96 5.19 -27.15
CA HIS A 652 -45.72 3.90 -27.82
C HIS A 652 -45.77 2.70 -26.87
N ASP A 653 -45.52 2.92 -25.59
CA ASP A 653 -45.54 1.93 -24.50
C ASP A 653 -46.96 1.55 -24.04
N GLN A 654 -47.96 2.37 -24.37
CA GLN A 654 -49.37 2.12 -24.03
C GLN A 654 -50.16 1.42 -25.15
N VAL A 655 -49.52 1.11 -26.29
CA VAL A 655 -50.19 0.43 -27.40
C VAL A 655 -50.36 -1.06 -27.08
N SER A 656 -51.61 -1.52 -26.98
CA SER A 656 -51.94 -2.91 -26.61
C SER A 656 -51.89 -3.90 -27.78
N GLY A 657 -51.66 -3.43 -29.01
CA GLY A 657 -51.71 -4.26 -30.22
C GLY A 657 -53.12 -4.59 -30.71
N ASP A 658 -54.15 -3.92 -30.16
CA ASP A 658 -55.55 -4.09 -30.56
C ASP A 658 -55.86 -3.42 -31.92
N GLU A 659 -56.96 -3.83 -32.55
CA GLU A 659 -57.48 -3.15 -33.75
C GLU A 659 -58.40 -1.98 -33.36
N TYR A 660 -58.17 -0.81 -33.96
CA TYR A 660 -58.93 0.41 -33.70
C TYR A 660 -59.72 0.84 -34.94
N GLU A 661 -61.01 1.12 -34.78
CA GLU A 661 -61.89 1.61 -35.85
C GLU A 661 -62.30 3.07 -35.57
N ILE A 662 -62.20 3.92 -36.60
CA ILE A 662 -62.64 5.32 -36.56
C ILE A 662 -63.75 5.50 -37.58
N THR A 663 -64.94 5.90 -37.13
CA THR A 663 -66.09 6.19 -38.00
C THR A 663 -66.42 7.68 -38.01
N PHE A 664 -66.60 8.26 -39.20
CA PHE A 664 -67.10 9.63 -39.36
C PHE A 664 -68.60 9.58 -39.70
N PHE A 665 -69.40 10.39 -39.02
CA PHE A 665 -70.82 10.58 -39.32
C PHE A 665 -71.03 12.03 -39.75
N ASP A 666 -71.91 12.26 -40.74
CA ASP A 666 -72.36 13.59 -41.14
C ASP A 666 -73.28 14.22 -40.09
#